data_AF-A0A1G7KS50-F1
#
_entry.id   AF-A0A1G7KS50-F1
#
_cell.length_a   1.000
_cell.length_b   1.000
_cell.length_c   1.000
_cell.angle_alpha   90.00
_cell.angle_beta   90.00
_cell.angle_gamma   90.00
#
_symmetry.space_group_name_H-M   'P 1'
#
loop_
_entity.id
_entity.type
_entity.pdbx_description
1 polymer ?
#
loop_
_entity_poly.entity_id
_entity_poly.type
_entity_poly.pdbx_seq_one_letter_code
_entity_poly.pdbx_strand_id
1 'polypeptide(L)'
;MTVREQLFTLLRNLRWIIVLSVGISVLLYLPDQIQELYRIGADDIGWTTVKEFIAIGVIAITIWAAAFQLTAATIARMPRPTGRLALYIRLAPVILGALPILAATLGQLDSRPAEKIGEVEEVGSIFRIQAQALAFERNLLLILAFAMFILLAAFVVFAWRMGARDRATQLASRANNAYFIRYRFLALTIAGIALLTAGFLLLPDRLAQFVGSFGVIALFTMCVVALSTHFALLTIRLNFPFIPVLFGGLFLVASLFGSDDHGLRTLAIAAGQPEEKARISAVEAFREWILQKPRVAEAERLGEYPVFIVAAQGGGIYAANNAARFLARMQDLCPAFRQHLFAISGVSGGSVGSAIFAAALHADNAPLDAIAPDAKTCPKIADFLAGVGRAEDIDASGPVEQRVASVLETDFLSPLVAGFLFTDFTQLFSPFAIPSFDRARFLEYTLENATDRMLKKQKGAGERSNLLKADFQSHWAPDNNMPALLLNTTDAGSGKRVVISPFDIDPQHARDKALCILAMLDRAGIGPDQTITSRSLHIPLSAAAFTSARFPWVTPAATVPLKNDCITANQQARLVDGGYVENSGIETALDLIERLNSIKGTSDAPKFRIYLLSLVSGQFEDHGSFKFGELMEPVRALLSTRTSRTYVALNHATTIDRASEKDLSASVQRFPTFGRTEITGLFYSLPLGWTLSQQTDDIISLSSGRFWDCVPKDDFDQSRTKQSNADCLQVKLFHLLNGSVASAFETLRDAKLAQAAYADELGKEYRPAPKIKPQPLLACYESKWLQERGYQKYRDQVAAYEHQLAVSIKDHSPAPAPLPPYRKSYMAYFQAEQVKALLQEWDRVAETDPRILAYILGAISYDSADFTRSSENFSYSAVSQLPRKWRDRIAKNNADLVAANKPPIAIETLLNHPKELANFVLGYEGNPFGNQTGTDDGWLFRPRGMYQLVGREQYQEAQSQIQDIGDLEGFDLLALPDALRDAKIAAKVAFAHFGLHPYQGGTLFELLKDPSKDWIAVRALQTDMEHGLLDRERVNARSQMFFSCIDEALHPTQLKTLQSKFYGSE
;
A
#
# COMPACT_ATOMS: atom_id res chain seq x y z
N MET A 1 -0.77 1.86 -64.87
CA MET A 1 -0.71 1.17 -63.56
C MET A 1 -2.00 0.40 -63.32
N THR A 2 -1.92 -0.90 -63.03
CA THR A 2 -3.07 -1.72 -62.59
C THR A 2 -3.60 -1.26 -61.22
N VAL A 3 -4.83 -1.66 -60.84
CA VAL A 3 -5.40 -1.36 -59.51
C VAL A 3 -4.47 -1.88 -58.39
N ARG A 4 -3.89 -3.07 -58.58
CA ARG A 4 -2.92 -3.67 -57.65
C ARG A 4 -1.66 -2.83 -57.51
N GLU A 5 -1.10 -2.35 -58.61
CA GLU A 5 0.09 -1.48 -58.60
C GLU A 5 -0.16 -0.12 -57.93
N GLN A 6 -1.33 0.47 -58.18
CA GLN A 6 -1.71 1.74 -57.54
C GLN A 6 -1.87 1.58 -56.03
N LEU A 7 -2.53 0.50 -55.59
CA LEU A 7 -2.67 0.18 -54.16
C LEU A 7 -1.32 -0.11 -53.51
N PHE A 8 -0.47 -0.91 -54.15
CA PHE A 8 0.89 -1.17 -53.67
C PHE A 8 1.71 0.12 -53.54
N THR A 9 1.61 1.03 -54.52
CA THR A 9 2.32 2.32 -54.49
C THR A 9 1.85 3.19 -53.32
N LEU A 10 0.53 3.23 -53.05
CA LEU A 10 -0.01 3.92 -51.89
C LEU A 10 0.53 3.33 -50.58
N LEU A 11 0.42 2.01 -50.39
CA LEU A 11 0.89 1.33 -49.18
C LEU A 11 2.39 1.49 -48.98
N ARG A 12 3.18 1.38 -50.05
CA ARG A 12 4.64 1.60 -50.02
C ARG A 12 4.99 3.00 -49.53
N ASN A 13 4.25 4.01 -49.98
CA ASN A 13 4.51 5.40 -49.61
C ASN A 13 4.00 5.74 -48.20
N LEU A 14 2.95 5.06 -47.73
CA LEU A 14 2.38 5.22 -46.38
C LEU A 14 3.02 4.34 -45.31
N ARG A 15 3.81 3.33 -45.67
CA ARG A 15 4.32 2.28 -44.76
C ARG A 15 4.84 2.77 -43.41
N TRP A 16 5.60 3.86 -43.38
CA TRP A 16 6.17 4.38 -42.13
C TRP A 16 5.12 5.04 -41.23
N ILE A 17 4.13 5.72 -41.82
CA ILE A 17 3.00 6.25 -41.06
C ILE A 17 2.07 5.12 -40.59
N ILE A 18 1.93 4.04 -41.38
CA ILE A 18 1.22 2.84 -40.95
C ILE A 18 1.90 2.23 -39.71
N VAL A 19 3.22 2.02 -39.76
CA VAL A 19 4.00 1.48 -38.64
C VAL A 19 3.87 2.38 -37.40
N LEU A 20 4.00 3.69 -37.55
CA LEU A 20 3.86 4.63 -36.42
C LEU A 20 2.43 4.62 -35.84
N SER A 21 1.40 4.64 -36.68
CA SER A 21 0.00 4.59 -36.25
C SER A 21 -0.29 3.31 -35.45
N VAL A 22 0.15 2.15 -35.96
CA VAL A 22 -0.02 0.86 -35.27
C VAL A 22 0.79 0.82 -33.98
N GLY A 23 2.05 1.25 -33.99
CA GLY A 23 2.91 1.25 -32.80
C GLY A 23 2.38 2.14 -31.68
N ILE A 24 1.91 3.35 -32.01
CA ILE A 24 1.29 4.26 -31.04
C ILE A 24 -0.03 3.68 -30.53
N SER A 25 -0.84 3.07 -31.40
CA SER A 25 -2.10 2.44 -30.99
C SER A 25 -1.87 1.27 -30.03
N VAL A 26 -0.84 0.47 -30.28
CA VAL A 26 -0.39 -0.59 -29.35
C VAL A 26 0.02 0.02 -28.01
N LEU A 27 0.79 1.10 -28.02
CA LEU A 27 1.22 1.79 -26.80
C LEU A 27 0.05 2.38 -26.02
N LEU A 28 -1.00 2.87 -26.69
CA LEU A 28 -2.20 3.43 -26.05
C LEU A 28 -3.19 2.38 -25.53
N TYR A 29 -2.90 1.08 -25.69
CA TYR A 29 -3.83 0.00 -25.34
C TYR A 29 -3.20 -1.12 -24.50
N LEU A 30 -2.06 -1.68 -24.93
CA LEU A 30 -1.52 -2.92 -24.35
C LEU A 30 -0.85 -2.78 -22.98
N PRO A 31 -0.05 -1.74 -22.67
CA PRO A 31 0.65 -1.70 -21.39
C PRO A 31 -0.31 -1.53 -20.19
N ASP A 32 -0.15 -2.34 -19.14
CA ASP A 32 -0.92 -2.20 -17.89
C ASP A 32 -0.84 -0.78 -17.30
N GLN A 33 0.34 -0.16 -17.44
CA GLN A 33 0.56 1.22 -17.00
C GLN A 33 -0.31 2.24 -17.75
N ILE A 34 -0.67 1.99 -19.01
CA ILE A 34 -1.55 2.88 -19.78
C ILE A 34 -3.00 2.72 -19.32
N GLN A 35 -3.40 1.50 -18.96
CA GLN A 35 -4.70 1.28 -18.34
C GLN A 35 -4.82 2.04 -17.01
N GLU A 36 -3.75 2.07 -16.21
CA GLU A 36 -3.69 2.88 -14.98
C GLU A 36 -3.73 4.38 -15.25
N LEU A 37 -3.16 4.87 -16.36
CA LEU A 37 -3.27 6.29 -16.73
C LEU A 37 -4.72 6.69 -17.05
N TYR A 38 -5.51 5.80 -17.66
CA TYR A 38 -6.94 6.04 -17.84
C TYR A 38 -7.70 6.07 -16.51
N ARG A 39 -7.31 5.23 -15.54
CA ARG A 39 -7.83 5.26 -14.16
C ARG A 39 -7.51 6.58 -13.46
N ILE A 40 -6.29 7.08 -13.59
CA ILE A 40 -5.89 8.41 -13.09
C ILE A 40 -6.73 9.51 -13.76
N GLY A 41 -6.96 9.42 -15.08
CA GLY A 41 -7.81 10.35 -15.81
C GLY A 41 -9.28 10.31 -15.37
N ALA A 42 -9.75 9.19 -14.86
CA ALA A 42 -11.07 9.02 -14.27
C ALA A 42 -11.12 9.57 -12.82
N ASP A 43 -10.13 9.29 -12.00
CA ASP A 43 -10.08 9.71 -10.60
C ASP A 43 -10.09 11.25 -10.42
N ASP A 44 -9.36 11.99 -11.26
CA ASP A 44 -9.15 13.45 -11.15
C ASP A 44 -10.08 14.29 -12.06
N ILE A 45 -11.32 13.85 -12.39
CA ILE A 45 -12.22 14.47 -13.41
C ILE A 45 -11.99 15.98 -13.55
N GLY A 46 -11.20 16.37 -14.55
CA GLY A 46 -10.57 17.69 -14.49
C GLY A 46 -9.49 17.87 -15.55
N TRP A 47 -8.42 18.56 -15.18
CA TRP A 47 -7.40 18.97 -16.13
C TRP A 47 -6.62 17.78 -16.70
N THR A 48 -6.45 16.71 -15.91
CA THR A 48 -5.77 15.49 -16.34
C THR A 48 -6.51 14.78 -17.47
N THR A 49 -7.83 14.60 -17.34
CA THR A 49 -8.70 14.05 -18.39
C THR A 49 -8.68 14.93 -19.65
N VAL A 50 -8.72 16.25 -19.49
CA VAL A 50 -8.68 17.19 -20.63
C VAL A 50 -7.35 17.07 -21.39
N LYS A 51 -6.21 17.00 -20.68
CA LYS A 51 -4.90 16.80 -21.31
C LYS A 51 -4.83 15.50 -22.08
N GLU A 52 -5.39 14.42 -21.54
CA GLU A 52 -5.45 13.11 -22.21
C GLU A 52 -6.20 13.22 -23.54
N PHE A 53 -7.44 13.75 -23.53
CA PHE A 53 -8.25 13.87 -24.74
C PHE A 53 -7.59 14.78 -25.78
N ILE A 54 -6.98 15.89 -25.35
CA ILE A 54 -6.22 16.79 -26.23
C ILE A 54 -5.04 16.04 -26.84
N ALA A 55 -4.25 15.32 -26.03
CA ALA A 55 -3.09 14.58 -26.48
C ALA A 55 -3.46 13.51 -27.52
N ILE A 56 -4.50 12.71 -27.25
CA ILE A 56 -5.01 11.69 -28.19
C ILE A 56 -5.53 12.34 -29.48
N GLY A 57 -6.26 13.45 -29.38
CA GLY A 57 -6.70 14.23 -30.53
C GLY A 57 -5.53 14.77 -31.37
N VAL A 58 -4.48 15.29 -30.72
CA VAL A 58 -3.25 15.76 -31.38
C VAL A 58 -2.53 14.61 -32.09
N ILE A 59 -2.41 13.45 -31.45
CA ILE A 59 -1.84 12.22 -32.05
C ILE A 59 -2.60 11.86 -33.34
N ALA A 60 -3.93 11.77 -33.24
CA ALA A 60 -4.81 11.40 -34.35
C ALA A 60 -4.72 12.38 -35.52
N ILE A 61 -4.80 13.69 -35.25
CA ILE A 61 -4.73 14.76 -36.25
C ILE A 61 -3.36 14.76 -36.93
N THR A 62 -2.28 14.62 -36.18
CA THR A 62 -0.91 14.59 -36.70
C THR A 62 -0.69 13.41 -37.65
N ILE A 63 -1.11 12.20 -37.25
CA ILE A 63 -0.99 11.00 -38.08
C ILE A 63 -1.85 11.13 -39.34
N TRP A 64 -3.09 11.61 -39.22
CA TRP A 64 -3.95 11.85 -40.37
C TRP A 64 -3.37 12.89 -41.32
N ALA A 65 -2.85 14.01 -40.81
CA ALA A 65 -2.28 15.07 -41.63
C ALA A 65 -1.08 14.56 -42.44
N ALA A 66 -0.19 13.79 -41.82
CA ALA A 66 0.94 13.14 -42.50
C ALA A 66 0.48 12.14 -43.57
N ALA A 67 -0.44 11.24 -43.23
CA ALA A 67 -0.99 10.29 -44.17
C ALA A 67 -1.68 10.99 -45.36
N PHE A 68 -2.39 12.10 -45.09
CA PHE A 68 -3.06 12.90 -46.12
C PHE A 68 -2.06 13.60 -47.03
N GLN A 69 -0.99 14.20 -46.49
CA GLN A 69 0.08 14.83 -47.27
C GLN A 69 0.79 13.85 -48.21
N LEU A 70 1.12 12.66 -47.71
CA LEU A 70 1.76 11.60 -48.50
C LEU A 70 0.81 11.04 -49.56
N THR A 71 -0.47 10.90 -49.22
CA THR A 71 -1.50 10.46 -50.17
C THR A 71 -1.67 11.49 -51.29
N ALA A 72 -1.73 12.79 -50.98
CA ALA A 72 -1.81 13.86 -51.96
C ALA A 72 -0.58 13.87 -52.90
N ALA A 73 0.63 13.70 -52.35
CA ALA A 73 1.86 13.59 -53.15
C ALA A 73 1.89 12.35 -54.05
N THR A 74 1.30 11.24 -53.58
CA THR A 74 1.24 9.96 -54.30
C THR A 74 0.23 10.02 -55.45
N ILE A 75 -0.97 10.56 -55.21
CA ILE A 75 -2.02 10.71 -56.24
C ILE A 75 -1.55 11.62 -57.38
N ALA A 76 -0.80 12.69 -57.08
CA ALA A 76 -0.26 13.59 -58.11
C ALA A 76 0.67 12.90 -59.12
N ARG A 77 1.13 11.67 -58.84
CA ARG A 77 2.05 10.87 -59.67
C ARG A 77 1.41 9.60 -60.23
N MET A 78 0.11 9.38 -60.00
CA MET A 78 -0.62 8.19 -60.45
C MET A 78 -1.75 8.57 -61.41
N PRO A 79 -2.22 7.64 -62.26
CA PRO A 79 -3.46 7.83 -63.03
C PRO A 79 -4.65 8.11 -62.11
N ARG A 80 -5.66 8.84 -62.60
CA ARG A 80 -6.85 9.16 -61.80
C ARG A 80 -7.51 7.88 -61.27
N PRO A 81 -7.62 7.68 -59.95
CA PRO A 81 -8.23 6.48 -59.40
C PRO A 81 -9.75 6.51 -59.62
N THR A 82 -10.34 5.37 -59.96
CA THR A 82 -11.78 5.21 -60.18
C THR A 82 -12.37 4.09 -59.30
N GLY A 83 -13.67 4.12 -59.06
CA GLY A 83 -14.40 3.08 -58.33
C GLY A 83 -13.88 2.83 -56.90
N ARG A 84 -13.77 1.55 -56.51
CA ARG A 84 -13.34 1.13 -55.16
C ARG A 84 -11.94 1.63 -54.77
N LEU A 85 -11.05 1.79 -55.74
CA LEU A 85 -9.69 2.27 -55.47
C LEU A 85 -9.68 3.73 -55.00
N ALA A 86 -10.52 4.59 -55.59
CA ALA A 86 -10.67 5.97 -55.13
C ALA A 86 -11.21 6.03 -53.70
N LEU A 87 -12.10 5.10 -53.32
CA LEU A 87 -12.59 4.96 -51.96
C LEU A 87 -11.46 4.54 -51.00
N TYR A 88 -10.68 3.51 -51.32
CA TYR A 88 -9.57 3.05 -50.46
C TYR A 88 -8.50 4.13 -50.24
N ILE A 89 -8.15 4.88 -51.30
CA ILE A 89 -7.20 5.99 -51.21
C ILE A 89 -7.71 7.09 -50.25
N ARG A 90 -9.01 7.38 -50.27
CA ARG A 90 -9.64 8.36 -49.37
C ARG A 90 -9.75 7.84 -47.93
N LEU A 91 -10.01 6.56 -47.75
CA LEU A 91 -10.14 5.94 -46.42
C LEU A 91 -8.80 5.78 -45.71
N ALA A 92 -7.70 5.56 -46.42
CA ALA A 92 -6.41 5.24 -45.79
C ALA A 92 -5.96 6.29 -44.74
N PRO A 93 -5.93 7.61 -45.02
CA PRO A 93 -5.58 8.60 -44.01
C PRO A 93 -6.56 8.65 -42.82
N VAL A 94 -7.85 8.44 -43.09
CA VAL A 94 -8.90 8.44 -42.05
C VAL A 94 -8.69 7.28 -41.09
N ILE A 95 -8.47 6.07 -41.61
CA ILE A 95 -8.23 4.86 -40.80
C ILE A 95 -6.97 5.03 -39.94
N LEU A 96 -5.88 5.54 -40.53
CA LEU A 96 -4.61 5.70 -39.81
C LEU A 96 -4.68 6.73 -38.69
N GLY A 97 -5.42 7.83 -38.87
CA GLY A 97 -5.64 8.79 -37.80
C GLY A 97 -6.67 8.34 -36.76
N ALA A 98 -7.63 7.49 -37.14
CA ALA A 98 -8.67 7.00 -36.24
C ALA A 98 -8.19 5.88 -35.30
N LEU A 99 -7.19 5.10 -35.74
CA LEU A 99 -6.70 3.93 -35.01
C LEU A 99 -6.22 4.25 -33.56
N PRO A 100 -5.46 5.33 -33.29
CA PRO A 100 -5.06 5.69 -31.93
C PRO A 100 -6.24 6.04 -31.02
N ILE A 101 -7.27 6.71 -31.54
CA ILE A 101 -8.47 7.05 -30.75
C ILE A 101 -9.27 5.78 -30.44
N LEU A 102 -9.39 4.87 -31.41
CA LEU A 102 -10.04 3.57 -31.20
C LEU A 102 -9.30 2.74 -30.15
N ALA A 103 -7.97 2.68 -30.23
CA ALA A 103 -7.14 1.98 -29.25
C ALA A 103 -7.31 2.57 -27.84
N ALA A 104 -7.31 3.89 -27.70
CA ALA A 104 -7.57 4.55 -26.42
C ALA A 104 -8.99 4.30 -25.89
N THR A 105 -9.99 4.28 -26.78
CA THR A 105 -11.38 3.94 -26.41
C THR A 105 -11.47 2.53 -25.85
N LEU A 106 -10.82 1.55 -26.50
CA LEU A 106 -10.77 0.18 -26.01
C LEU A 106 -9.96 0.08 -24.71
N GLY A 107 -8.86 0.83 -24.59
CA GLY A 107 -8.03 0.88 -23.39
C GLY A 107 -8.82 1.37 -22.18
N GLN A 108 -9.60 2.44 -22.32
CA GLN A 108 -10.48 2.94 -21.25
C GLN A 108 -11.56 1.92 -20.84
N LEU A 109 -12.08 1.14 -21.79
CA LEU A 109 -13.05 0.08 -21.49
C LEU A 109 -12.42 -1.07 -20.70
N ASP A 110 -11.20 -1.48 -21.08
CA ASP A 110 -10.46 -2.56 -20.41
C ASP A 110 -9.89 -2.12 -19.06
N SER A 111 -9.66 -0.81 -18.84
CA SER A 111 -9.28 -0.25 -17.54
C SER A 111 -10.36 -0.38 -16.47
N ARG A 112 -11.61 -0.66 -16.84
CA ARG A 112 -12.74 -0.68 -15.91
C ARG A 112 -12.55 -1.77 -14.84
N PRO A 113 -12.68 -1.42 -13.55
CA PRO A 113 -12.68 -2.41 -12.48
C PRO A 113 -13.77 -3.47 -12.69
N ALA A 114 -13.45 -4.74 -12.42
CA ALA A 114 -14.39 -5.84 -12.53
C ALA A 114 -15.53 -5.70 -11.50
N GLU A 115 -16.76 -6.05 -11.90
CA GLU A 115 -17.90 -6.10 -10.99
C GLU A 115 -18.02 -7.49 -10.36
N LYS A 116 -17.92 -7.57 -9.02
CA LYS A 116 -17.99 -8.81 -8.24
C LYS A 116 -19.22 -8.78 -7.32
N ILE A 117 -20.33 -9.32 -7.79
CA ILE A 117 -21.62 -9.33 -7.06
C ILE A 117 -21.65 -10.50 -6.05
N GLY A 118 -22.15 -10.26 -4.84
CA GLY A 118 -22.38 -11.29 -3.82
C GLY A 118 -21.14 -11.67 -2.97
N GLU A 119 -19.94 -11.64 -3.53
CA GLU A 119 -18.70 -11.90 -2.77
C GLU A 119 -18.30 -10.75 -1.82
N VAL A 120 -18.79 -9.54 -2.13
CA VAL A 120 -18.20 -8.27 -1.68
C VAL A 120 -19.14 -7.40 -0.81
N GLU A 121 -20.38 -7.81 -0.58
CA GLU A 121 -21.39 -6.96 0.09
C GLU A 121 -21.29 -6.92 1.62
N GLU A 122 -20.36 -7.65 2.22
CA GLU A 122 -20.28 -7.78 3.67
C GLU A 122 -19.73 -6.51 4.35
N VAL A 123 -20.53 -5.89 5.23
CA VAL A 123 -20.07 -4.81 6.11
C VAL A 123 -18.95 -5.32 7.02
N GLY A 124 -17.86 -4.56 7.13
CA GLY A 124 -16.61 -4.99 7.77
C GLY A 124 -15.54 -5.53 6.81
N SER A 125 -15.90 -5.95 5.59
CA SER A 125 -14.94 -6.46 4.60
C SER A 125 -14.15 -5.33 3.93
N ILE A 126 -12.83 -5.48 3.82
CA ILE A 126 -11.99 -4.56 3.03
C ILE A 126 -12.41 -4.52 1.56
N PHE A 127 -12.94 -5.62 1.02
CA PHE A 127 -13.36 -5.69 -0.37
C PHE A 127 -14.60 -4.84 -0.64
N ARG A 128 -15.52 -4.72 0.34
CA ARG A 128 -16.71 -3.86 0.18
C ARG A 128 -16.31 -2.41 0.05
N ILE A 129 -15.37 -1.98 0.91
CA ILE A 129 -14.81 -0.63 0.92
C ILE A 129 -14.20 -0.32 -0.46
N GLN A 130 -13.38 -1.24 -0.98
CA GLN A 130 -12.77 -1.12 -2.30
C GLN A 130 -13.83 -1.10 -3.42
N ALA A 131 -14.83 -1.98 -3.39
CA ALA A 131 -15.89 -2.01 -4.41
C ALA A 131 -16.71 -0.72 -4.45
N GLN A 132 -17.04 -0.16 -3.29
CA GLN A 132 -17.75 1.12 -3.20
C GLN A 132 -16.89 2.27 -3.75
N ALA A 133 -15.61 2.32 -3.38
CA ALA A 133 -14.68 3.32 -3.88
C ALA A 133 -14.52 3.26 -5.42
N LEU A 134 -14.47 2.05 -5.99
CA LEU A 134 -14.30 1.81 -7.42
C LEU A 134 -15.60 1.97 -8.24
N ALA A 135 -16.78 2.03 -7.61
CA ALA A 135 -18.06 2.08 -8.32
C ALA A 135 -18.18 3.34 -9.17
N PHE A 136 -17.78 4.49 -8.61
CA PHE A 136 -17.75 5.77 -9.32
C PHE A 136 -16.81 5.71 -10.54
N GLU A 137 -15.57 5.26 -10.31
CA GLU A 137 -14.54 5.16 -11.34
C GLU A 137 -14.96 4.23 -12.49
N ARG A 138 -15.58 3.08 -12.16
CA ARG A 138 -16.10 2.11 -13.15
C ARG A 138 -17.14 2.70 -14.09
N ASN A 139 -18.05 3.51 -13.56
CA ASN A 139 -19.09 4.17 -14.34
C ASN A 139 -18.52 5.34 -15.14
N LEU A 140 -17.61 6.09 -14.54
CA LEU A 140 -16.95 7.21 -15.18
C LEU A 140 -16.07 6.78 -16.35
N LEU A 141 -15.28 5.73 -16.22
CA LEU A 141 -14.49 5.16 -17.33
C LEU A 141 -15.38 4.77 -18.51
N LEU A 142 -16.60 4.30 -18.26
CA LEU A 142 -17.58 4.03 -19.31
C LEU A 142 -18.07 5.31 -20.00
N ILE A 143 -18.33 6.37 -19.22
CA ILE A 143 -18.70 7.69 -19.73
C ILE A 143 -17.57 8.28 -20.57
N LEU A 144 -16.33 8.21 -20.08
CA LEU A 144 -15.14 8.69 -20.79
C LEU A 144 -14.92 7.90 -22.07
N ALA A 145 -15.09 6.57 -22.07
CA ALA A 145 -15.01 5.75 -23.28
C ALA A 145 -16.08 6.15 -24.31
N PHE A 146 -17.30 6.47 -23.87
CA PHE A 146 -18.34 6.99 -24.75
C PHE A 146 -17.98 8.39 -25.29
N ALA A 147 -17.41 9.27 -24.47
CA ALA A 147 -16.91 10.57 -24.92
C ALA A 147 -15.76 10.42 -25.94
N MET A 148 -14.85 9.47 -25.73
CA MET A 148 -13.77 9.13 -26.66
C MET A 148 -14.31 8.55 -27.97
N PHE A 149 -15.39 7.76 -27.92
CA PHE A 149 -16.10 7.29 -29.10
C PHE A 149 -16.78 8.43 -29.87
N ILE A 150 -17.37 9.41 -29.19
CA ILE A 150 -17.88 10.63 -29.83
C ILE A 150 -16.74 11.40 -30.51
N LEU A 151 -15.59 11.53 -29.84
CA LEU A 151 -14.39 12.14 -30.42
C LEU A 151 -13.93 11.39 -31.68
N LEU A 152 -13.91 10.06 -31.64
CA LEU A 152 -13.61 9.20 -32.78
C LEU A 152 -14.58 9.45 -33.95
N ALA A 153 -15.89 9.49 -33.68
CA ALA A 153 -16.90 9.75 -34.70
C ALA A 153 -16.75 11.15 -35.31
N ALA A 154 -16.57 12.17 -34.47
CA ALA A 154 -16.33 13.56 -34.89
C ALA A 154 -15.05 13.67 -35.73
N PHE A 155 -13.97 13.00 -35.30
CA PHE A 155 -12.71 12.93 -36.02
C PHE A 155 -12.88 12.28 -37.40
N VAL A 156 -13.55 11.12 -37.48
CA VAL A 156 -13.81 10.43 -38.75
C VAL A 156 -14.61 11.32 -39.71
N VAL A 157 -15.66 12.00 -39.22
CA VAL A 157 -16.45 12.94 -40.04
C VAL A 157 -15.60 14.11 -40.51
N PHE A 158 -14.79 14.70 -39.62
CA PHE A 158 -13.87 15.79 -39.95
C PHE A 158 -12.85 15.35 -41.02
N ALA A 159 -12.13 14.25 -40.76
CA ALA A 159 -11.10 13.70 -41.63
C ALA A 159 -11.66 13.32 -43.00
N TRP A 160 -12.86 12.75 -43.05
CA TRP A 160 -13.58 12.43 -44.28
C TRP A 160 -13.98 13.70 -45.05
N ARG A 161 -14.62 14.68 -44.40
CA ARG A 161 -15.04 15.93 -45.03
C ARG A 161 -13.86 16.74 -45.57
N MET A 162 -12.76 16.79 -44.83
CA MET A 162 -11.54 17.46 -45.27
C MET A 162 -10.88 16.71 -46.42
N GLY A 163 -10.77 15.38 -46.34
CA GLY A 163 -10.18 14.55 -47.40
C GLY A 163 -10.97 14.51 -48.70
N ALA A 164 -12.29 14.74 -48.65
CA ALA A 164 -13.17 14.77 -49.83
C ALA A 164 -13.13 16.11 -50.61
N ARG A 165 -12.55 17.17 -50.04
CA ARG A 165 -12.46 18.49 -50.70
C ARG A 165 -11.26 18.57 -51.63
N ASP A 166 -11.50 18.81 -52.92
CA ASP A 166 -10.41 19.02 -53.91
C ASP A 166 -9.51 20.20 -53.56
N ARG A 167 -10.05 21.24 -52.90
CA ARG A 167 -9.24 22.36 -52.40
C ARG A 167 -8.22 21.93 -51.34
N ALA A 168 -8.55 20.94 -50.51
CA ALA A 168 -7.67 20.45 -49.46
C ALA A 168 -6.51 19.64 -50.03
N THR A 169 -6.75 18.80 -51.03
CA THR A 169 -5.69 18.06 -51.73
C THR A 169 -4.74 18.99 -52.49
N GLN A 170 -5.28 20.05 -53.12
CA GLN A 170 -4.46 21.11 -53.74
C GLN A 170 -3.62 21.87 -52.70
N LEU A 171 -4.20 22.22 -51.55
CA LEU A 171 -3.49 22.90 -50.47
C LEU A 171 -2.35 22.03 -49.92
N ALA A 172 -2.61 20.75 -49.67
CA ALA A 172 -1.61 19.79 -49.22
C ALA A 172 -0.47 19.66 -50.25
N SER A 173 -0.79 19.57 -51.54
CA SER A 173 0.23 19.53 -52.60
C SER A 173 1.07 20.82 -52.66
N ARG A 174 0.47 22.00 -52.44
CA ARG A 174 1.21 23.27 -52.35
C ARG A 174 2.10 23.31 -51.12
N ALA A 175 1.59 22.90 -49.96
CA ALA A 175 2.33 22.85 -48.71
C ALA A 175 3.54 21.91 -48.81
N ASN A 176 3.37 20.73 -49.43
CA ASN A 176 4.45 19.79 -49.68
C ASN A 176 5.60 20.43 -50.48
N ASN A 177 5.27 21.16 -51.55
CA ASN A 177 6.26 21.82 -52.40
C ASN A 177 6.88 23.08 -51.77
N ALA A 178 6.12 23.82 -50.97
CA ALA A 178 6.55 25.08 -50.35
C ALA A 178 7.34 24.88 -49.06
N TYR A 179 7.02 23.85 -48.27
CA TYR A 179 7.54 23.66 -46.91
C TYR A 179 8.15 22.28 -46.70
N PHE A 180 7.36 21.20 -46.75
CA PHE A 180 7.79 19.87 -46.28
C PHE A 180 8.89 19.20 -47.11
N ILE A 181 9.15 19.64 -48.34
CA ILE A 181 10.28 19.14 -49.15
C ILE A 181 11.54 20.01 -48.96
N ARG A 182 11.42 21.22 -48.40
CA ARG A 182 12.55 22.16 -48.28
C ARG A 182 13.38 21.88 -47.04
N TYR A 183 14.71 21.94 -47.20
CA TYR A 183 15.68 21.75 -46.13
C TYR A 183 15.49 22.73 -44.95
N ARG A 184 14.98 23.95 -45.19
CA ARG A 184 14.73 24.94 -44.14
C ARG A 184 13.70 24.48 -43.12
N PHE A 185 12.62 23.83 -43.57
CA PHE A 185 11.59 23.33 -42.65
C PHE A 185 12.08 22.07 -41.94
N LEU A 186 12.86 21.22 -42.62
CA LEU A 186 13.53 20.09 -41.97
C LEU A 186 14.47 20.57 -40.85
N ALA A 187 15.29 21.60 -41.10
CA ALA A 187 16.16 22.20 -40.09
C ALA A 187 15.36 22.77 -38.90
N LEU A 188 14.21 23.39 -39.15
CA LEU A 188 13.32 23.92 -38.12
C LEU A 188 12.69 22.79 -37.28
N THR A 189 12.32 21.67 -37.92
CA THR A 189 11.82 20.47 -37.25
C THR A 189 12.89 19.85 -36.36
N ILE A 190 14.13 19.70 -36.86
CA ILE A 190 15.27 19.19 -36.09
C ILE A 190 15.60 20.12 -34.91
N ALA A 191 15.62 21.44 -35.13
CA ALA A 191 15.83 22.41 -34.07
C ALA A 191 14.74 22.34 -32.99
N GLY A 192 13.47 22.15 -33.38
CA GLY A 192 12.38 21.94 -32.43
C GLY A 192 12.55 20.68 -31.58
N ILE A 193 12.96 19.55 -32.20
CA ILE A 193 13.26 18.31 -31.48
C ILE A 193 14.42 18.50 -30.50
N ALA A 194 15.49 19.17 -30.93
CA ALA A 194 16.64 19.45 -30.07
C ALA A 194 16.27 20.35 -28.88
N LEU A 195 15.44 21.38 -29.10
CA LEU A 195 14.96 22.26 -28.03
C LEU A 195 14.07 21.52 -27.02
N LEU A 196 13.16 20.66 -27.49
CA LEU A 196 12.33 19.84 -26.61
C LEU A 196 13.18 18.87 -25.78
N THR A 197 14.13 18.19 -26.42
CA THR A 197 15.07 17.27 -25.75
C THR A 197 15.90 18.01 -24.69
N ALA A 198 16.43 19.18 -25.03
CA ALA A 198 17.16 20.02 -24.07
C ALA A 198 16.26 20.48 -22.91
N GLY A 199 15.00 20.83 -23.18
CA GLY A 199 14.02 21.19 -22.15
C GLY A 199 13.78 20.06 -21.15
N PHE A 200 13.60 18.83 -21.63
CA PHE A 200 13.46 17.65 -20.77
C PHE A 200 14.74 17.32 -20.00
N LEU A 201 15.93 17.57 -20.55
CA LEU A 201 17.19 17.33 -19.81
C LEU A 201 17.43 18.35 -18.70
N LEU A 202 17.10 19.63 -18.95
CA LEU A 202 17.31 20.71 -17.99
C LEU A 202 16.29 20.70 -16.86
N LEU A 203 15.06 20.24 -17.13
CA LEU A 203 13.94 20.21 -16.20
C LEU A 203 13.21 18.84 -16.25
N PRO A 204 13.90 17.74 -15.88
CA PRO A 204 13.45 16.37 -16.14
C PRO A 204 12.13 16.00 -15.48
N ASP A 205 11.89 16.42 -14.25
CA ASP A 205 10.63 16.15 -13.54
C ASP A 205 9.56 17.19 -13.87
N ARG A 206 9.84 18.48 -13.71
CA ARG A 206 8.83 19.55 -13.80
C ARG A 206 8.16 19.66 -15.17
N LEU A 207 8.94 19.64 -16.25
CA LEU A 207 8.38 19.82 -17.61
C LEU A 207 7.54 18.60 -17.99
N ALA A 208 8.04 17.40 -17.70
CA ALA A 208 7.35 16.15 -18.00
C ALA A 208 6.07 16.00 -17.19
N GLN A 209 6.08 16.27 -15.88
CA GLN A 209 4.90 16.23 -15.02
C GLN A 209 3.86 17.29 -15.40
N PHE A 210 4.30 18.49 -15.84
CA PHE A 210 3.37 19.51 -16.31
C PHE A 210 2.61 19.07 -17.57
N VAL A 211 3.32 18.46 -18.53
CA VAL A 211 2.73 17.98 -19.79
C VAL A 211 1.93 16.69 -19.59
N GLY A 212 2.35 15.83 -18.67
CA GLY A 212 1.79 14.50 -18.42
C GLY A 212 2.18 13.46 -19.48
N SER A 213 2.05 12.19 -19.14
CA SER A 213 2.52 11.06 -19.97
C SER A 213 1.90 11.05 -21.37
N PHE A 214 0.58 11.21 -21.49
CA PHE A 214 -0.10 11.32 -22.78
C PHE A 214 0.40 12.52 -23.60
N GLY A 215 0.62 13.66 -22.94
CA GLY A 215 1.15 14.85 -23.60
C GLY A 215 2.57 14.64 -24.13
N VAL A 216 3.44 13.97 -23.37
CA VAL A 216 4.81 13.62 -23.81
C VAL A 216 4.76 12.69 -25.02
N ILE A 217 3.88 11.68 -25.01
CA ILE A 217 3.65 10.79 -26.16
C ILE A 217 3.14 11.58 -27.38
N ALA A 218 2.25 12.55 -27.19
CA ALA A 218 1.75 13.40 -28.27
C ALA A 218 2.85 14.31 -28.85
N LEU A 219 3.67 14.93 -28.01
CA LEU A 219 4.83 15.72 -28.45
C LEU A 219 5.81 14.86 -29.27
N PHE A 220 6.15 13.68 -28.77
CA PHE A 220 7.03 12.75 -29.48
C PHE A 220 6.42 12.30 -30.82
N THR A 221 5.12 11.98 -30.82
CA THR A 221 4.38 11.62 -32.04
C THR A 221 4.46 12.73 -33.08
N MET A 222 4.26 13.99 -32.68
CA MET A 222 4.44 15.13 -33.59
C MET A 222 5.83 15.20 -34.19
N CYS A 223 6.86 15.04 -33.37
CA CYS A 223 8.25 15.06 -33.81
C CYS A 223 8.55 13.93 -34.81
N VAL A 224 8.26 12.68 -34.45
CA VAL A 224 8.60 11.51 -35.29
C VAL A 224 7.78 11.46 -36.57
N VAL A 225 6.49 11.84 -36.52
CA VAL A 225 5.62 11.90 -37.70
C VAL A 225 6.03 13.05 -38.62
N ALA A 226 6.35 14.22 -38.09
CA ALA A 226 6.85 15.34 -38.90
C ALA A 226 8.14 14.97 -39.62
N LEU A 227 9.10 14.37 -38.92
CA LEU A 227 10.38 13.93 -39.49
C LEU A 227 10.18 12.83 -40.55
N SER A 228 9.35 11.83 -40.25
CA SER A 228 9.01 10.75 -41.18
C SER A 228 8.33 11.26 -42.44
N THR A 229 7.48 12.27 -42.32
CA THR A 229 6.78 12.88 -43.46
C THR A 229 7.75 13.58 -44.41
N HIS A 230 8.75 14.31 -43.88
CA HIS A 230 9.81 14.93 -44.69
C HIS A 230 10.55 13.91 -45.53
N PHE A 231 11.11 12.88 -44.88
CA PHE A 231 11.91 11.88 -45.57
C PHE A 231 11.07 11.00 -46.50
N ALA A 232 9.80 10.74 -46.18
CA ALA A 232 8.89 10.04 -47.07
C ALA A 232 8.55 10.88 -48.31
N LEU A 233 8.31 12.18 -48.18
CA LEU A 233 8.11 13.08 -49.33
C LEU A 233 9.37 13.20 -50.21
N LEU A 234 10.56 13.27 -49.61
CA LEU A 234 11.83 13.22 -50.33
C LEU A 234 12.02 11.87 -51.03
N THR A 235 11.63 10.77 -50.39
CA THR A 235 11.66 9.42 -50.97
C THR A 235 10.78 9.34 -52.21
N ILE A 236 9.56 9.89 -52.13
CA ILE A 236 8.66 9.97 -53.28
C ILE A 236 9.31 10.84 -54.36
N ARG A 237 9.88 12.00 -54.00
CA ARG A 237 10.42 12.96 -54.98
C ARG A 237 11.63 12.45 -55.74
N LEU A 238 12.59 11.87 -55.03
CA LEU A 238 13.90 11.48 -55.55
C LEU A 238 13.99 9.97 -55.85
N ASN A 239 12.92 9.21 -55.59
CA ASN A 239 12.89 7.74 -55.70
C ASN A 239 14.00 7.04 -54.88
N PHE A 240 14.48 7.68 -53.82
CA PHE A 240 15.56 7.18 -52.96
C PHE A 240 15.02 6.86 -51.55
N PRO A 241 15.28 5.68 -50.97
CA PRO A 241 14.67 5.28 -49.70
C PRO A 241 15.37 5.92 -48.48
N PHE A 242 15.13 7.21 -48.23
CA PHE A 242 15.83 7.99 -47.20
C PHE A 242 15.71 7.42 -45.79
N ILE A 243 14.52 7.01 -45.35
CA ILE A 243 14.32 6.53 -43.97
C ILE A 243 15.21 5.31 -43.66
N PRO A 244 15.13 4.18 -44.40
CA PRO A 244 15.95 3.02 -44.09
C PRO A 244 17.44 3.26 -44.36
N VAL A 245 17.82 4.11 -45.32
CA VAL A 245 19.25 4.40 -45.56
C VAL A 245 19.83 5.29 -44.47
N LEU A 246 19.16 6.40 -44.13
CA LEU A 246 19.67 7.35 -43.16
C LEU A 246 19.56 6.80 -41.73
N PHE A 247 18.35 6.43 -41.29
CA PHE A 247 18.16 5.97 -39.91
C PHE A 247 18.70 4.55 -39.72
N GLY A 248 18.59 3.67 -40.71
CA GLY A 248 19.22 2.35 -40.66
C GLY A 248 20.74 2.43 -40.70
N GLY A 249 21.30 3.35 -41.50
CA GLY A 249 22.73 3.64 -41.52
C GLY A 249 23.22 4.23 -40.21
N LEU A 250 22.54 5.25 -39.66
CA LEU A 250 22.87 5.84 -38.36
C LEU A 250 22.77 4.81 -37.24
N PHE A 251 21.71 4.01 -37.20
CA PHE A 251 21.56 2.93 -36.24
C PHE A 251 22.68 1.89 -36.37
N LEU A 252 23.07 1.51 -37.59
CA LEU A 252 24.17 0.57 -37.81
C LEU A 252 25.50 1.16 -37.33
N VAL A 253 25.79 2.44 -37.64
CA VAL A 253 26.99 3.12 -37.18
C VAL A 253 26.97 3.24 -35.64
N ALA A 254 25.85 3.65 -35.04
CA ALA A 254 25.69 3.71 -33.60
C ALA A 254 25.84 2.34 -32.94
N SER A 255 25.32 1.28 -33.53
CA SER A 255 25.46 -0.09 -33.00
C SER A 255 26.88 -0.65 -33.14
N LEU A 256 27.65 -0.24 -34.14
CA LEU A 256 29.02 -0.72 -34.38
C LEU A 256 30.08 0.09 -33.64
N PHE A 257 29.87 1.39 -33.47
CA PHE A 257 30.85 2.32 -32.91
C PHE A 257 30.41 3.00 -31.61
N GLY A 258 29.14 2.91 -31.25
CA GLY A 258 28.60 3.50 -30.03
C GLY A 258 29.17 2.82 -28.79
N SER A 259 29.61 3.65 -27.85
CA SER A 259 29.94 3.20 -26.50
C SER A 259 28.67 3.11 -25.65
N ASP A 260 28.80 2.43 -24.52
CA ASP A 260 27.74 2.29 -23.53
C ASP A 260 27.41 3.63 -22.84
N ASP A 261 26.13 4.00 -22.84
CA ASP A 261 25.59 5.28 -22.36
C ASP A 261 24.83 5.14 -21.03
N HIS A 262 24.65 3.92 -20.53
CA HIS A 262 23.85 3.62 -19.35
C HIS A 262 24.69 3.25 -18.11
N GLY A 263 25.77 4.00 -17.88
CA GLY A 263 26.64 3.81 -16.72
C GLY A 263 25.94 4.08 -15.38
N LEU A 264 26.26 3.31 -14.33
CA LEU A 264 25.78 3.57 -12.98
C LEU A 264 26.23 4.96 -12.49
N ARG A 265 25.36 5.70 -11.77
CA ARG A 265 25.75 7.01 -11.21
C ARG A 265 26.70 6.78 -10.06
N THR A 266 27.85 7.43 -10.10
CA THR A 266 28.77 7.51 -8.98
C THR A 266 28.84 8.93 -8.44
N LEU A 267 29.18 9.06 -7.17
CA LEU A 267 29.52 10.33 -6.54
C LEU A 267 31.00 10.62 -6.77
N ALA A 268 31.34 11.90 -6.97
CA ALA A 268 32.73 12.31 -7.07
C ALA A 268 33.42 12.19 -5.71
N ILE A 269 34.49 11.41 -5.63
CA ILE A 269 35.36 11.36 -4.44
C ILE A 269 36.15 12.67 -4.42
N ALA A 270 36.01 13.46 -3.35
CA ALA A 270 36.78 14.70 -3.20
C ALA A 270 38.29 14.36 -3.14
N ALA A 271 39.10 15.04 -3.95
CA ALA A 271 40.53 14.82 -3.99
C ALA A 271 41.16 15.09 -2.61
N GLY A 272 41.84 14.08 -2.04
CA GLY A 272 42.54 14.20 -0.74
C GLY A 272 41.83 13.56 0.46
N GLN A 273 40.73 12.80 0.29
CA GLN A 273 40.17 11.97 1.35
C GLN A 273 41.05 10.73 1.63
N PRO A 274 41.11 10.24 2.90
CA PRO A 274 41.92 9.07 3.27
C PRO A 274 41.51 7.81 2.49
N GLU A 275 42.45 6.84 2.41
CA GLU A 275 42.18 5.54 1.79
C GLU A 275 40.85 4.95 2.26
N GLU A 276 40.06 4.49 1.29
CA GLU A 276 38.73 3.94 1.51
C GLU A 276 38.81 2.74 2.48
N LYS A 277 38.08 2.81 3.59
CA LYS A 277 38.08 1.75 4.61
C LYS A 277 37.57 0.45 4.01
N ALA A 278 38.22 -0.66 4.37
CA ALA A 278 37.71 -2.00 4.06
C ALA A 278 36.31 -2.19 4.65
N ARG A 279 35.45 -2.88 3.91
CA ARG A 279 34.10 -3.20 4.39
C ARG A 279 34.18 -4.25 5.50
N ILE A 280 33.28 -4.15 6.47
CA ILE A 280 33.15 -5.13 7.56
C ILE A 280 32.22 -6.27 7.16
N SER A 281 32.33 -7.40 7.85
CA SER A 281 31.43 -8.54 7.65
C SER A 281 30.05 -8.29 8.27
N ALA A 282 29.00 -8.94 7.75
CA ALA A 282 27.66 -8.86 8.32
C ALA A 282 27.60 -9.31 9.79
N VAL A 283 28.42 -10.31 10.15
CA VAL A 283 28.54 -10.85 11.51
C VAL A 283 29.10 -9.78 12.46
N GLU A 284 30.17 -9.10 12.05
CA GLU A 284 30.78 -8.01 12.81
C GLU A 284 29.84 -6.81 12.93
N ALA A 285 29.24 -6.40 11.81
CA ALA A 285 28.26 -5.31 11.74
C ALA A 285 27.06 -5.56 12.68
N PHE A 286 26.53 -6.79 12.68
CA PHE A 286 25.43 -7.18 13.56
C PHE A 286 25.85 -7.24 15.03
N ARG A 287 27.06 -7.74 15.33
CA ARG A 287 27.61 -7.73 16.68
C ARG A 287 27.72 -6.31 17.21
N GLU A 288 28.29 -5.38 16.45
CA GLU A 288 28.35 -3.96 16.86
C GLU A 288 26.96 -3.34 17.03
N TRP A 289 25.99 -3.76 16.21
CA TRP A 289 24.62 -3.26 16.27
C TRP A 289 23.90 -3.77 17.52
N ILE A 290 23.94 -5.06 17.83
CA ILE A 290 23.18 -5.63 18.96
C ILE A 290 23.82 -5.29 20.32
N LEU A 291 25.12 -4.99 20.36
CA LEU A 291 25.83 -4.59 21.58
C LEU A 291 25.66 -3.12 21.96
N GLN A 292 24.90 -2.35 21.19
CA GLN A 292 24.54 -0.98 21.58
C GLN A 292 23.76 -1.00 22.90
N LYS A 293 24.14 -0.12 23.84
CA LYS A 293 23.63 -0.13 25.23
C LYS A 293 22.09 -0.22 25.32
N PRO A 294 21.29 0.56 24.55
CA PRO A 294 19.83 0.45 24.62
C PRO A 294 19.29 -0.91 24.18
N ARG A 295 19.92 -1.57 23.20
CA ARG A 295 19.50 -2.89 22.71
C ARG A 295 19.86 -4.00 23.69
N VAL A 296 20.99 -3.88 24.39
CA VAL A 296 21.37 -4.80 25.47
C VAL A 296 20.39 -4.69 26.64
N ALA A 297 20.07 -3.47 27.09
CA ALA A 297 19.09 -3.25 28.16
C ALA A 297 17.70 -3.81 27.78
N GLU A 298 17.30 -3.62 26.53
CA GLU A 298 16.04 -4.15 26.01
C GLU A 298 16.05 -5.68 25.89
N ALA A 299 17.19 -6.29 25.54
CA ALA A 299 17.35 -7.73 25.52
C ALA A 299 17.24 -8.34 26.93
N GLU A 300 17.77 -7.66 27.96
CA GLU A 300 17.61 -8.05 29.36
C GLU A 300 16.14 -7.96 29.79
N ARG A 301 15.43 -6.90 29.37
CA ARG A 301 13.99 -6.73 29.65
C ARG A 301 13.13 -7.83 29.03
N LEU A 302 13.42 -8.21 27.78
CA LEU A 302 12.65 -9.18 27.01
C LEU A 302 13.09 -10.64 27.25
N GLY A 303 14.29 -10.87 27.77
CA GLY A 303 14.93 -12.18 27.93
C GLY A 303 15.48 -12.79 26.63
N GLU A 304 14.88 -12.47 25.48
CA GLU A 304 15.37 -12.80 24.14
C GLU A 304 15.02 -11.63 23.19
N TYR A 305 16.04 -10.98 22.62
CA TYR A 305 15.87 -9.80 21.76
C TYR A 305 15.28 -10.17 20.39
N PRO A 306 14.10 -9.65 19.99
CA PRO A 306 13.55 -9.90 18.66
C PRO A 306 14.25 -9.03 17.63
N VAL A 307 14.82 -9.65 16.60
CA VAL A 307 15.47 -8.98 15.46
C VAL A 307 14.61 -9.18 14.23
N PHE A 308 14.20 -8.10 13.58
CA PHE A 308 13.43 -8.18 12.34
C PHE A 308 14.33 -8.02 11.11
N ILE A 309 14.15 -8.91 10.15
CA ILE A 309 14.65 -8.77 8.79
C ILE A 309 13.44 -8.79 7.87
N VAL A 310 13.32 -7.79 7.00
CA VAL A 310 12.19 -7.66 6.08
C VAL A 310 12.65 -8.00 4.67
N ALA A 311 11.92 -8.85 3.96
CA ALA A 311 12.09 -9.08 2.53
C ALA A 311 10.97 -8.38 1.77
N ALA A 312 11.31 -7.44 0.89
CA ALA A 312 10.35 -6.63 0.14
C ALA A 312 10.39 -6.97 -1.36
N GLN A 313 9.28 -7.55 -1.85
CA GLN A 313 9.16 -8.03 -3.23
C GLN A 313 9.25 -6.91 -4.27
N GLY A 314 9.67 -7.26 -5.49
CA GLY A 314 9.60 -6.42 -6.67
C GLY A 314 8.23 -6.41 -7.37
N GLY A 315 7.89 -5.27 -7.98
CA GLY A 315 6.63 -5.06 -8.71
C GLY A 315 6.43 -3.61 -9.21
N GLY A 316 7.49 -2.84 -9.43
CA GLY A 316 7.35 -1.41 -9.71
C GLY A 316 6.72 -0.63 -8.55
N ILE A 317 5.93 0.40 -8.85
CA ILE A 317 5.43 1.36 -7.87
C ILE A 317 4.44 0.77 -6.87
N TYR A 318 3.62 -0.23 -7.23
CA TYR A 318 2.69 -0.83 -6.25
C TYR A 318 3.46 -1.55 -5.14
N ALA A 319 4.56 -2.23 -5.49
CA ALA A 319 5.40 -2.92 -4.53
C ALA A 319 6.24 -1.93 -3.70
N ALA A 320 6.70 -0.84 -4.32
CA ALA A 320 7.32 0.27 -3.60
C ALA A 320 6.36 0.87 -2.56
N ASN A 321 5.10 1.04 -2.95
CA ASN A 321 4.04 1.56 -2.09
C ASN A 321 3.72 0.60 -0.93
N ASN A 322 3.50 -0.68 -1.21
CA ASN A 322 3.31 -1.71 -0.19
C ASN A 322 4.45 -1.72 0.84
N ALA A 323 5.69 -1.83 0.37
CA ALA A 323 6.86 -1.92 1.24
C ALA A 323 6.99 -0.66 2.12
N ALA A 324 6.91 0.53 1.50
CA ALA A 324 7.08 1.78 2.22
C ALA A 324 5.94 2.03 3.21
N ARG A 325 4.68 1.76 2.84
CA ARG A 325 3.51 1.98 3.70
C ARG A 325 3.44 1.02 4.87
N PHE A 326 3.63 -0.28 4.64
CA PHE A 326 3.62 -1.25 5.74
C PHE A 326 4.69 -0.91 6.78
N LEU A 327 5.93 -0.64 6.34
CA LEU A 327 7.04 -0.28 7.22
C LEU A 327 6.79 1.04 7.97
N ALA A 328 6.29 2.07 7.27
CA ALA A 328 5.97 3.35 7.87
C ALA A 328 4.82 3.25 8.88
N ARG A 329 3.75 2.51 8.55
CA ARG A 329 2.63 2.26 9.45
C ARG A 329 3.07 1.51 10.68
N MET A 330 3.87 0.44 10.53
CA MET A 330 4.44 -0.27 11.68
C MET A 330 5.30 0.63 12.55
N GLN A 331 6.10 1.51 11.95
CA GLN A 331 6.91 2.48 12.69
C GLN A 331 6.08 3.53 13.44
N ASP A 332 4.98 4.00 12.85
CA ASP A 332 4.06 4.97 13.47
C ASP A 332 3.18 4.33 14.56
N LEU A 333 2.85 3.04 14.43
CA LEU A 333 2.15 2.24 15.45
C LEU A 333 3.08 1.86 16.61
N CYS A 334 4.34 1.54 16.29
CA CYS A 334 5.38 1.07 17.20
C CYS A 334 6.68 1.86 17.01
N PRO A 335 6.89 2.98 17.72
CA PRO A 335 8.11 3.76 17.63
C PRO A 335 9.40 2.97 17.85
N ALA A 336 9.36 1.91 18.66
CA ALA A 336 10.50 1.02 18.92
C ALA A 336 10.85 0.08 17.76
N PHE A 337 9.96 -0.08 16.77
CA PHE A 337 10.17 -1.01 15.66
C PHE A 337 11.52 -0.80 14.95
N ARG A 338 11.93 0.45 14.70
CA ARG A 338 13.25 0.79 14.14
C ARG A 338 14.46 0.28 14.94
N GLN A 339 14.35 0.15 16.26
CA GLN A 339 15.46 -0.35 17.08
C GLN A 339 15.69 -1.85 16.86
N HIS A 340 14.63 -2.58 16.48
CA HIS A 340 14.62 -4.03 16.24
C HIS A 340 14.76 -4.41 14.76
N LEU A 341 14.54 -3.48 13.83
CA LEU A 341 14.66 -3.70 12.40
C LEU A 341 16.12 -3.62 11.95
N PHE A 342 16.78 -4.77 11.82
CA PHE A 342 18.19 -4.82 11.45
C PHE A 342 18.40 -4.57 9.95
N ALA A 343 17.65 -5.24 9.08
CA ALA A 343 17.86 -5.18 7.64
C ALA A 343 16.56 -5.28 6.83
N ILE A 344 16.56 -4.66 5.65
CA ILE A 344 15.53 -4.82 4.62
C ILE A 344 16.17 -5.29 3.32
N SER A 345 15.82 -6.50 2.87
CA SER A 345 16.18 -7.08 1.58
C SER A 345 15.14 -6.72 0.53
N GLY A 346 15.42 -5.68 -0.26
CA GLY A 346 14.52 -5.17 -1.28
C GLY A 346 14.84 -5.69 -2.67
N VAL A 347 13.81 -5.85 -3.51
CA VAL A 347 13.96 -6.13 -4.95
C VAL A 347 13.13 -5.14 -5.75
N SER A 348 13.66 -4.58 -6.85
CA SER A 348 12.91 -3.73 -7.78
C SER A 348 12.14 -2.61 -7.08
N GLY A 349 10.83 -2.55 -7.26
CA GLY A 349 9.92 -1.67 -6.51
C GLY A 349 10.10 -1.73 -5.00
N GLY A 350 10.25 -2.92 -4.39
CA GLY A 350 10.49 -3.07 -2.96
C GLY A 350 11.80 -2.40 -2.50
N SER A 351 12.84 -2.37 -3.33
CA SER A 351 14.07 -1.59 -3.06
C SER A 351 13.80 -0.09 -3.04
N VAL A 352 13.01 0.41 -4.00
CA VAL A 352 12.62 1.83 -4.06
C VAL A 352 11.74 2.20 -2.87
N GLY A 353 10.75 1.37 -2.52
CA GLY A 353 9.92 1.56 -1.32
C GLY A 353 10.73 1.55 -0.03
N SER A 354 11.71 0.65 0.09
CA SER A 354 12.59 0.58 1.26
C SER A 354 13.48 1.83 1.39
N ALA A 355 13.99 2.36 0.27
CA ALA A 355 14.74 3.62 0.25
C ALA A 355 13.86 4.84 0.60
N ILE A 356 12.60 4.87 0.15
CA ILE A 356 11.62 5.90 0.50
C ILE A 356 11.31 5.86 2.00
N PHE A 357 11.06 4.66 2.56
CA PHE A 357 10.87 4.47 4.00
C PHE A 357 12.10 4.93 4.79
N ALA A 358 13.31 4.56 4.37
CA ALA A 358 14.53 5.00 5.02
C ALA A 358 14.68 6.54 4.98
N ALA A 359 14.38 7.19 3.86
CA ALA A 359 14.42 8.65 3.76
C ALA A 359 13.35 9.33 4.65
N ALA A 360 12.13 8.79 4.70
CA ALA A 360 11.06 9.28 5.55
C ALA A 360 11.34 9.08 7.05
N LEU A 361 11.98 7.96 7.40
CA LEU A 361 12.40 7.65 8.77
C LEU A 361 13.59 8.51 9.21
N HIS A 362 14.56 8.75 8.32
CA HIS A 362 15.69 9.64 8.58
C HIS A 362 15.22 11.06 8.90
N ALA A 363 14.16 11.54 8.24
CA ALA A 363 13.53 12.82 8.57
C ALA A 363 12.89 12.87 9.97
N ASP A 364 12.79 11.77 10.70
CA ASP A 364 12.29 11.75 12.08
C ASP A 364 13.39 12.11 13.11
N ASN A 365 14.68 11.93 12.79
CA ASN A 365 15.85 12.28 13.61
C ASN A 365 15.81 11.82 15.10
N ALA A 366 15.08 10.75 15.44
CA ALA A 366 15.02 10.30 16.82
C ALA A 366 16.34 9.62 17.26
N PRO A 367 16.98 10.04 18.37
CA PRO A 367 18.21 9.41 18.86
C PRO A 367 17.98 7.97 19.32
N LEU A 368 19.06 7.19 19.47
CA LEU A 368 19.00 5.79 19.91
C LEU A 368 18.24 5.62 21.23
N ASP A 369 18.46 6.56 22.15
CA ASP A 369 17.91 6.58 23.52
C ASP A 369 16.54 7.26 23.63
N ALA A 370 15.93 7.69 22.51
CA ALA A 370 14.67 8.44 22.52
C ALA A 370 13.47 7.66 23.10
N ILE A 371 13.59 6.34 23.13
CA ILE A 371 12.59 5.44 23.68
C ILE A 371 13.15 4.98 25.01
N ALA A 372 12.76 5.68 26.07
CA ALA A 372 13.11 5.28 27.42
C ALA A 372 12.50 3.88 27.70
N PRO A 373 13.14 3.03 28.52
CA PRO A 373 12.66 1.67 28.83
C PRO A 373 11.23 1.60 29.41
N ASP A 374 10.71 2.73 29.89
CA ASP A 374 9.37 2.95 30.45
C ASP A 374 8.39 3.64 29.48
N ALA A 375 8.85 4.10 28.31
CA ALA A 375 8.01 4.65 27.27
C ALA A 375 7.27 3.53 26.52
N LYS A 376 6.00 3.76 26.15
CA LYS A 376 5.20 2.82 25.35
C LYS A 376 5.94 2.42 24.08
N THR A 377 6.37 1.17 23.99
CA THR A 377 7.01 0.57 22.80
C THR A 377 6.11 0.67 21.57
N CYS A 378 4.81 0.46 21.76
CA CYS A 378 3.76 0.48 20.73
C CYS A 378 2.48 1.17 21.26
N PRO A 379 2.45 2.51 21.36
CA PRO A 379 1.41 3.18 22.11
C PRO A 379 0.03 3.04 21.50
N LYS A 380 -0.08 3.17 20.17
CA LYS A 380 -1.38 3.12 19.48
C LYS A 380 -2.02 1.74 19.55
N ILE A 381 -1.23 0.68 19.34
CA ILE A 381 -1.72 -0.71 19.45
C ILE A 381 -2.08 -1.01 20.90
N ALA A 382 -1.21 -0.63 21.84
CA ALA A 382 -1.48 -0.79 23.26
C ALA A 382 -2.78 -0.07 23.66
N ASP A 383 -2.97 1.18 23.23
CA ASP A 383 -4.17 1.98 23.53
C ASP A 383 -5.45 1.37 22.96
N PHE A 384 -5.39 0.80 21.75
CA PHE A 384 -6.53 0.10 21.15
C PHE A 384 -6.87 -1.21 21.86
N LEU A 385 -5.87 -2.08 22.10
CA LEU A 385 -6.06 -3.33 22.84
C LEU A 385 -6.48 -3.05 24.30
N ALA A 386 -6.10 -1.88 24.80
CA ALA A 386 -6.56 -1.29 26.04
C ALA A 386 -7.97 -0.66 25.97
N GLY A 387 -8.69 -0.70 24.85
CA GLY A 387 -10.01 -0.09 24.73
C GLY A 387 -10.06 1.42 25.05
N VAL A 388 -8.92 2.13 25.00
CA VAL A 388 -8.80 3.59 25.16
C VAL A 388 -8.73 4.26 23.78
N GLY A 389 -8.12 3.60 22.80
CA GLY A 389 -8.02 4.07 21.42
C GLY A 389 -9.30 3.82 20.63
N ARG A 390 -9.73 4.80 19.84
CA ARG A 390 -10.82 4.64 18.86
C ARG A 390 -10.24 4.19 17.53
N ALA A 391 -10.90 3.25 16.84
CA ALA A 391 -10.48 2.83 15.50
C ALA A 391 -10.32 4.03 14.54
N GLU A 392 -11.24 5.01 14.61
CA GLU A 392 -11.18 6.27 13.85
C GLU A 392 -9.87 7.05 14.04
N ASP A 393 -9.33 7.08 15.28
CA ASP A 393 -8.12 7.85 15.60
C ASP A 393 -6.84 7.12 15.14
N ILE A 394 -6.93 5.81 14.89
CA ILE A 394 -5.81 4.93 14.56
C ILE A 394 -5.73 4.65 13.07
N ASP A 395 -6.86 4.71 12.35
CA ASP A 395 -6.94 4.62 10.90
C ASP A 395 -6.27 5.81 10.19
N ALA A 396 -6.06 6.93 10.90
CA ALA A 396 -5.30 8.06 10.40
C ALA A 396 -3.79 7.76 10.31
N SER A 397 -3.23 7.91 9.10
CA SER A 397 -1.80 7.74 8.83
C SER A 397 -0.93 8.59 9.75
N GLY A 398 0.10 7.99 10.33
CA GLY A 398 1.07 8.70 11.19
C GLY A 398 2.08 9.55 10.40
N PRO A 399 2.99 10.25 11.10
CA PRO A 399 3.93 11.17 10.45
C PRO A 399 4.88 10.50 9.44
N VAL A 400 5.37 9.28 9.70
CA VAL A 400 6.26 8.58 8.76
C VAL A 400 5.46 8.11 7.55
N GLU A 401 4.26 7.59 7.76
CA GLU A 401 3.37 7.15 6.67
C GLU A 401 2.95 8.32 5.77
N GLN A 402 2.65 9.50 6.34
CA GLN A 402 2.36 10.71 5.57
C GLN A 402 3.56 11.20 4.74
N ARG A 403 4.78 11.11 5.27
CA ARG A 403 6.01 11.42 4.53
C ARG A 403 6.20 10.49 3.34
N VAL A 404 6.01 9.19 3.56
CA VAL A 404 6.05 8.16 2.50
C VAL A 404 5.00 8.44 1.43
N ALA A 405 3.75 8.70 1.83
CA ALA A 405 2.66 9.01 0.92
C ALA A 405 2.98 10.24 0.05
N SER A 406 3.49 11.33 0.65
CA SER A 406 3.85 12.54 -0.11
C SER A 406 4.95 12.32 -1.16
N VAL A 407 5.81 11.30 -1.00
CA VAL A 407 6.82 10.95 -2.02
C VAL A 407 6.19 10.10 -3.12
N LEU A 408 5.39 9.10 -2.75
CA LEU A 408 4.75 8.15 -3.67
C LEU A 408 3.65 8.77 -4.54
N GLU A 409 3.00 9.85 -4.09
CA GLU A 409 2.05 10.66 -4.87
C GLU A 409 2.70 11.36 -6.09
N THR A 410 4.04 11.36 -6.20
CA THR A 410 4.72 11.98 -7.34
C THR A 410 4.53 11.17 -8.62
N ASP A 411 4.30 11.86 -9.75
CA ASP A 411 4.33 11.24 -11.08
C ASP A 411 5.78 10.95 -11.52
N PHE A 412 6.17 9.67 -11.42
CA PHE A 412 7.47 9.18 -11.91
C PHE A 412 7.41 8.68 -13.36
N LEU A 413 6.22 8.45 -13.92
CA LEU A 413 6.07 7.90 -15.25
C LEU A 413 6.34 8.95 -16.33
N SER A 414 5.80 10.16 -16.21
CA SER A 414 5.98 11.18 -17.25
C SER A 414 7.45 11.53 -17.48
N PRO A 415 8.29 11.72 -16.43
CA PRO A 415 9.74 11.91 -16.59
C PRO A 415 10.44 10.71 -17.26
N LEU A 416 10.08 9.48 -16.88
CA LEU A 416 10.62 8.26 -17.49
C LEU A 416 10.28 8.17 -18.98
N VAL A 417 9.02 8.42 -19.34
CA VAL A 417 8.56 8.43 -20.74
C VAL A 417 9.26 9.52 -21.53
N ALA A 418 9.49 10.70 -20.93
CA ALA A 418 10.25 11.77 -21.57
C ALA A 418 11.71 11.38 -21.84
N GLY A 419 12.40 10.77 -20.86
CA GLY A 419 13.73 10.20 -21.06
C GLY A 419 13.74 9.16 -22.17
N PHE A 420 12.85 8.17 -22.11
CA PHE A 420 12.78 7.13 -23.14
C PHE A 420 12.57 7.69 -24.56
N LEU A 421 11.60 8.58 -24.74
CA LEU A 421 11.20 9.07 -26.07
C LEU A 421 12.09 10.17 -26.62
N PHE A 422 12.69 11.02 -25.78
CA PHE A 422 13.50 12.16 -26.26
C PHE A 422 14.99 11.95 -26.09
N THR A 423 15.45 11.24 -25.06
CA THR A 423 16.89 10.98 -24.86
C THR A 423 17.31 9.67 -25.49
N ASP A 424 16.82 8.54 -24.97
CA ASP A 424 17.29 7.21 -25.37
C ASP A 424 16.96 6.92 -26.85
N PHE A 425 15.76 7.27 -27.30
CA PHE A 425 15.41 7.14 -28.72
C PHE A 425 16.35 7.94 -29.64
N THR A 426 16.80 9.12 -29.21
CA THR A 426 17.78 9.93 -29.96
C THR A 426 19.16 9.27 -29.93
N GLN A 427 19.53 8.69 -28.79
CA GLN A 427 20.79 8.01 -28.56
C GLN A 427 20.97 6.77 -29.46
N LEU A 428 19.88 6.07 -29.82
CA LEU A 428 19.87 4.95 -30.79
C LEU A 428 20.45 5.32 -32.17
N PHE A 429 20.44 6.60 -32.52
CA PHE A 429 20.95 7.11 -33.81
C PHE A 429 22.22 7.95 -33.66
N SER A 430 22.79 8.03 -32.46
CA SER A 430 24.03 8.77 -32.19
C SER A 430 25.23 7.82 -32.16
N PRO A 431 26.30 8.09 -32.93
CA PRO A 431 27.53 7.30 -32.86
C PRO A 431 28.37 7.59 -31.61
N PHE A 432 28.01 8.60 -30.82
CA PHE A 432 28.68 8.95 -29.57
C PHE A 432 27.71 8.75 -28.40
N ALA A 433 28.17 8.10 -27.33
CA ALA A 433 27.40 8.01 -26.08
C ALA A 433 27.31 9.38 -25.43
N ILE A 434 26.10 9.79 -25.07
CA ILE A 434 25.84 10.99 -24.28
C ILE A 434 25.40 10.52 -22.89
N PRO A 435 26.27 10.55 -21.87
CA PRO A 435 25.95 9.97 -20.55
C PRO A 435 24.74 10.60 -19.83
N SER A 436 24.33 11.81 -20.23
CA SER A 436 23.11 12.44 -19.71
C SER A 436 21.83 11.90 -20.35
N PHE A 437 21.92 11.12 -21.43
CA PHE A 437 20.80 10.51 -22.14
C PHE A 437 20.46 9.13 -21.56
N ASP A 438 20.56 8.96 -20.23
CA ASP A 438 20.13 7.75 -19.54
C ASP A 438 18.74 8.00 -18.92
N ARG A 439 17.69 7.40 -19.48
CA ARG A 439 16.33 7.49 -18.93
C ARG A 439 16.20 7.05 -17.47
N ALA A 440 17.09 6.19 -16.93
CA ALA A 440 17.07 5.84 -15.52
C ALA A 440 17.37 7.04 -14.61
N ARG A 441 18.14 8.02 -15.09
CA ARG A 441 18.43 9.27 -14.36
C ARG A 441 17.18 10.08 -14.08
N PHE A 442 16.19 10.05 -14.99
CA PHE A 442 14.94 10.77 -14.81
C PHE A 442 14.19 10.25 -13.57
N LEU A 443 14.19 8.93 -13.35
CA LEU A 443 13.60 8.33 -12.15
C LEU A 443 14.38 8.69 -10.89
N GLU A 444 15.71 8.57 -10.93
CA GLU A 444 16.60 8.92 -9.80
C GLU A 444 16.38 10.37 -9.36
N TYR A 445 16.42 11.33 -10.29
CA TYR A 445 16.21 12.75 -9.99
C TYR A 445 14.78 13.06 -9.56
N THR A 446 13.77 12.40 -10.14
CA THR A 446 12.38 12.60 -9.72
C THR A 446 12.18 12.17 -8.27
N LEU A 447 12.78 11.05 -7.86
CA LEU A 447 12.73 10.54 -6.49
C LEU A 447 13.48 11.44 -5.49
N GLU A 448 14.66 11.90 -5.88
CA GLU A 448 15.42 12.89 -5.11
C GLU A 448 14.63 14.19 -4.93
N ASN A 449 14.04 14.73 -5.99
CA ASN A 449 13.24 15.96 -5.95
C ASN A 449 11.94 15.80 -5.17
N ALA A 450 11.29 14.62 -5.24
CA ALA A 450 10.12 14.31 -4.42
C ALA A 450 10.44 14.39 -2.92
N THR A 451 11.60 13.87 -2.54
CA THR A 451 12.07 13.92 -1.15
C THR A 451 12.50 15.31 -0.72
N ASP A 452 13.12 16.11 -1.61
CA ASP A 452 13.36 17.53 -1.32
C ASP A 452 12.05 18.29 -1.04
N ARG A 453 10.97 17.98 -1.77
CA ARG A 453 9.64 18.57 -1.52
C ARG A 453 9.07 18.12 -0.18
N MET A 454 9.17 16.83 0.14
CA MET A 454 8.77 16.27 1.44
C MET A 454 9.50 16.97 2.60
N LEU A 455 10.83 17.14 2.51
CA LEU A 455 11.64 17.80 3.53
C LEU A 455 11.27 19.30 3.67
N LYS A 456 11.08 20.02 2.55
CA LYS A 456 10.69 21.44 2.56
C LYS A 456 9.33 21.70 3.21
N LYS A 457 8.38 20.75 3.11
CA LYS A 457 7.06 20.87 3.75
C LYS A 457 7.14 20.80 5.29
N GLN A 458 8.23 20.29 5.87
CA GLN A 458 8.40 20.24 7.33
C GLN A 458 9.04 21.55 7.85
N LYS A 459 8.25 22.38 8.56
CA LYS A 459 8.77 23.55 9.30
C LYS A 459 9.70 23.07 10.42
N GLY A 460 10.89 23.67 10.54
CA GLY A 460 11.91 23.31 11.54
C GLY A 460 12.96 22.29 11.06
N ALA A 461 12.79 21.72 9.86
CA ALA A 461 13.83 20.95 9.18
C ALA A 461 14.85 21.90 8.50
N GLY A 462 15.57 22.71 9.29
CA GLY A 462 16.75 23.42 8.78
C GLY A 462 17.73 22.41 8.16
N GLU A 463 18.24 22.71 6.96
CA GLU A 463 19.30 22.00 6.20
C GLU A 463 19.42 20.47 6.40
N ARG A 464 18.30 19.73 6.57
CA ARG A 464 18.39 18.27 6.63
C ARG A 464 18.77 17.75 5.24
N SER A 465 19.85 16.98 5.20
CA SER A 465 20.36 16.41 3.95
C SER A 465 19.38 15.39 3.39
N ASN A 466 19.20 15.42 2.07
CA ASN A 466 18.38 14.43 1.39
C ASN A 466 19.15 13.11 1.31
N LEU A 467 18.74 12.13 2.11
CA LEU A 467 19.37 10.82 2.20
C LEU A 467 19.48 10.11 0.84
N LEU A 468 18.54 10.35 -0.08
CA LEU A 468 18.55 9.72 -1.40
C LEU A 468 19.64 10.27 -2.33
N LYS A 469 20.13 11.48 -2.06
CA LYS A 469 21.27 12.10 -2.75
C LYS A 469 22.62 11.73 -2.12
N ALA A 470 22.59 11.30 -0.86
CA ALA A 470 23.78 10.95 -0.11
C ALA A 470 24.37 9.61 -0.59
N ASP A 471 25.63 9.39 -0.23
CA ASP A 471 26.31 8.12 -0.47
C ASP A 471 25.53 6.98 0.17
N PHE A 472 25.33 5.89 -0.58
CA PHE A 472 24.63 4.71 -0.12
C PHE A 472 25.22 4.21 1.20
N GLN A 473 26.53 4.20 1.40
CA GLN A 473 27.11 3.72 2.67
C GLN A 473 26.73 4.60 3.88
N SER A 474 26.36 5.86 3.68
CA SER A 474 26.06 6.78 4.78
C SER A 474 24.69 6.58 5.43
N HIS A 475 23.78 5.80 4.82
CA HIS A 475 22.44 5.59 5.37
C HIS A 475 22.41 4.76 6.65
N TRP A 476 23.39 3.88 6.83
CA TRP A 476 23.37 2.86 7.86
C TRP A 476 24.69 2.82 8.64
N ALA A 477 24.57 2.69 9.95
CA ALA A 477 25.67 2.43 10.86
C ALA A 477 25.14 1.61 12.05
N PRO A 478 25.98 0.79 12.72
CA PRO A 478 25.54 -0.02 13.85
C PRO A 478 24.92 0.79 15.01
N ASP A 479 25.36 2.03 15.19
CA ASP A 479 24.97 2.97 16.24
C ASP A 479 23.83 3.92 15.83
N ASN A 480 23.25 3.76 14.64
CA ASN A 480 22.06 4.49 14.23
C ASN A 480 20.80 3.58 14.25
N ASN A 481 19.62 4.21 14.24
CA ASN A 481 18.32 3.52 14.22
C ASN A 481 17.78 3.31 12.79
N MET A 482 18.67 3.22 11.81
CA MET A 482 18.28 2.95 10.43
C MET A 482 18.42 1.45 10.13
N PRO A 483 17.54 0.87 9.30
CA PRO A 483 17.72 -0.49 8.82
C PRO A 483 18.79 -0.55 7.73
N ALA A 484 19.58 -1.63 7.72
CA ALA A 484 20.53 -1.90 6.65
C ALA A 484 19.75 -2.28 5.38
N LEU A 485 19.90 -1.50 4.32
CA LEU A 485 19.28 -1.81 3.02
C LEU A 485 20.16 -2.81 2.26
N LEU A 486 19.55 -3.92 1.84
CA LEU A 486 20.16 -4.94 0.96
C LEU A 486 19.39 -4.91 -0.36
N LEU A 487 19.91 -4.19 -1.34
CA LEU A 487 19.20 -3.93 -2.60
C LEU A 487 19.65 -4.95 -3.65
N ASN A 488 18.74 -5.84 -4.02
CA ASN A 488 19.05 -6.99 -4.87
C ASN A 488 19.01 -6.61 -6.34
N THR A 489 20.06 -6.96 -7.07
CA THR A 489 20.21 -6.80 -8.52
C THR A 489 20.60 -8.13 -9.14
N THR A 490 20.55 -8.21 -10.47
CA THR A 490 21.00 -9.37 -11.23
C THR A 490 22.09 -8.94 -12.19
N ASP A 491 23.22 -9.64 -12.26
CA ASP A 491 24.14 -9.45 -13.39
C ASP A 491 23.63 -10.22 -14.62
N ALA A 492 23.37 -9.50 -15.71
CA ALA A 492 22.78 -10.06 -16.93
C ALA A 492 23.71 -11.05 -17.66
N GLY A 493 25.03 -10.97 -17.45
CA GLY A 493 26.00 -11.85 -18.08
C GLY A 493 26.13 -13.22 -17.38
N SER A 494 26.22 -13.20 -16.05
CA SER A 494 26.41 -14.40 -15.23
C SER A 494 25.11 -15.01 -14.71
N GLY A 495 24.02 -14.24 -14.65
CA GLY A 495 22.76 -14.65 -14.02
C GLY A 495 22.83 -14.75 -12.49
N LYS A 496 23.89 -14.21 -11.86
CA LYS A 496 24.07 -14.23 -10.40
C LYS A 496 23.31 -13.11 -9.70
N ARG A 497 22.94 -13.36 -8.43
CA ARG A 497 22.40 -12.34 -7.54
C ARG A 497 23.55 -11.42 -7.10
N VAL A 498 23.38 -10.13 -7.33
CA VAL A 498 24.34 -9.10 -6.92
C VAL A 498 23.65 -8.16 -5.95
N VAL A 499 24.16 -8.03 -4.73
CA VAL A 499 23.52 -7.28 -3.65
C VAL A 499 24.31 -6.01 -3.34
N ILE A 500 23.62 -4.87 -3.31
CA ILE A 500 24.17 -3.62 -2.79
C ILE A 500 23.85 -3.55 -1.29
N SER A 501 24.88 -3.55 -0.44
CA SER A 501 24.74 -3.66 1.03
C SER A 501 25.80 -2.83 1.77
N PRO A 502 25.55 -2.43 3.03
CA PRO A 502 26.53 -1.69 3.83
C PRO A 502 27.70 -2.57 4.33
N PHE A 503 27.52 -3.90 4.34
CA PHE A 503 28.50 -4.88 4.82
C PHE A 503 28.57 -6.10 3.90
N ASP A 504 29.59 -6.93 4.06
CA ASP A 504 29.73 -8.17 3.29
C ASP A 504 29.05 -9.34 3.99
N ILE A 505 28.06 -9.96 3.32
CA ILE A 505 27.37 -11.14 3.84
C ILE A 505 28.34 -12.33 3.94
N ASP A 506 29.19 -12.52 2.93
CA ASP A 506 30.25 -13.52 2.92
C ASP A 506 31.60 -12.84 2.61
N PRO A 507 32.49 -12.67 3.60
CA PRO A 507 33.77 -11.97 3.40
C PRO A 507 34.70 -12.73 2.44
N GLN A 508 34.49 -14.03 2.20
CA GLN A 508 35.33 -14.83 1.31
C GLN A 508 35.05 -14.56 -0.18
N HIS A 509 33.90 -13.95 -0.52
CA HIS A 509 33.53 -13.62 -1.90
C HIS A 509 33.83 -14.76 -2.90
N ALA A 510 33.49 -16.00 -2.55
CA ALA A 510 33.89 -17.16 -3.32
C ALA A 510 33.25 -17.14 -4.72
N ARG A 511 34.03 -17.51 -5.74
CA ARG A 511 33.66 -17.36 -7.17
C ARG A 511 32.49 -18.24 -7.59
N ASP A 512 32.23 -19.33 -6.89
CA ASP A 512 31.18 -20.31 -7.14
C ASP A 512 29.86 -20.01 -6.42
N LYS A 513 29.82 -18.95 -5.60
CA LYS A 513 28.60 -18.53 -4.91
C LYS A 513 27.58 -17.90 -5.88
N ALA A 514 26.31 -18.15 -5.57
CA ALA A 514 25.17 -17.60 -6.28
C ALA A 514 24.84 -16.15 -5.88
N LEU A 515 25.30 -15.72 -4.70
CA LEU A 515 25.18 -14.35 -4.17
C LEU A 515 26.56 -13.70 -4.16
N CYS A 516 26.64 -12.49 -4.73
CA CYS A 516 27.83 -11.65 -4.74
C CYS A 516 27.49 -10.25 -4.23
N ILE A 517 28.44 -9.57 -3.58
CA ILE A 517 28.28 -8.19 -3.12
C ILE A 517 28.81 -7.22 -4.19
N LEU A 518 28.08 -6.12 -4.42
CA LEU A 518 28.53 -5.03 -5.27
C LEU A 518 29.63 -4.22 -4.58
N ALA A 519 30.86 -4.68 -4.72
CA ALA A 519 32.05 -4.06 -4.18
C ALA A 519 33.24 -4.24 -5.14
N MET A 520 34.24 -3.36 -5.02
CA MET A 520 35.55 -3.55 -5.64
C MET A 520 36.34 -4.57 -4.82
N LEU A 521 36.89 -5.61 -5.46
CA LEU A 521 37.66 -6.66 -4.79
C LEU A 521 39.13 -6.60 -5.16
N ASP A 522 39.98 -6.57 -4.13
CA ASP A 522 41.40 -6.78 -4.24
C ASP A 522 41.78 -8.10 -3.56
N ARG A 523 42.18 -9.08 -4.38
CA ARG A 523 42.71 -10.37 -3.92
C ARG A 523 44.23 -10.29 -3.90
N ALA A 524 44.84 -10.55 -2.75
CA ALA A 524 46.28 -10.68 -2.60
C ALA A 524 46.63 -12.13 -2.17
N GLY A 525 47.68 -12.69 -2.76
CA GLY A 525 48.10 -14.08 -2.51
C GLY A 525 47.37 -15.14 -3.36
N ILE A 526 47.78 -16.40 -3.21
CA ILE A 526 47.28 -17.58 -3.94
C ILE A 526 47.02 -18.71 -2.93
N GLY A 527 45.94 -19.48 -3.12
CA GLY A 527 45.65 -20.64 -2.28
C GLY A 527 45.02 -20.27 -0.93
N PRO A 528 45.28 -21.03 0.15
CA PRO A 528 44.62 -20.85 1.45
C PRO A 528 45.02 -19.56 2.17
N ASP A 529 46.15 -18.94 1.83
CA ASP A 529 46.62 -17.67 2.42
C ASP A 529 46.11 -16.42 1.66
N GLN A 530 45.16 -16.60 0.74
CA GLN A 530 44.59 -15.48 -0.02
C GLN A 530 43.82 -14.53 0.90
N THR A 531 44.21 -13.27 0.92
CA THR A 531 43.46 -12.20 1.58
C THR A 531 42.62 -11.45 0.56
N ILE A 532 41.39 -11.10 0.96
CA ILE A 532 40.41 -10.43 0.12
C ILE A 532 39.98 -9.17 0.84
N THR A 533 40.22 -8.03 0.19
CA THR A 533 39.75 -6.74 0.66
C THR A 533 38.66 -6.25 -0.28
N SER A 534 37.52 -5.89 0.28
CA SER A 534 36.38 -5.32 -0.42
C SER A 534 36.26 -3.82 -0.10
N ARG A 535 35.97 -3.01 -1.13
CA ARG A 535 35.75 -1.57 -1.03
C ARG A 535 34.42 -1.19 -1.67
N SER A 536 33.75 -0.19 -1.11
CA SER A 536 32.41 0.19 -1.53
C SER A 536 32.46 0.93 -2.87
N LEU A 537 31.32 1.00 -3.54
CA LEU A 537 31.15 1.97 -4.63
C LEU A 537 30.42 3.18 -4.04
N HIS A 538 30.98 4.37 -4.30
CA HIS A 538 30.35 5.63 -3.92
C HIS A 538 29.21 5.97 -4.87
N ILE A 539 28.01 5.52 -4.53
CA ILE A 539 26.80 5.71 -5.34
C ILE A 539 25.69 6.37 -4.52
N PRO A 540 24.87 7.23 -5.13
CA PRO A 540 23.70 7.78 -4.45
C PRO A 540 22.71 6.68 -4.07
N LEU A 541 22.04 6.82 -2.92
CA LEU A 541 21.03 5.85 -2.49
C LEU A 541 19.88 5.71 -3.51
N SER A 542 19.48 6.79 -4.18
CA SER A 542 18.49 6.74 -5.28
C SER A 542 18.97 5.89 -6.46
N ALA A 543 20.24 5.99 -6.85
CA ALA A 543 20.83 5.20 -7.91
C ALA A 543 20.93 3.71 -7.52
N ALA A 544 21.30 3.43 -6.26
CA ALA A 544 21.31 2.06 -5.74
C ALA A 544 19.90 1.42 -5.78
N ALA A 545 18.88 2.17 -5.33
CA ALA A 545 17.48 1.73 -5.35
C ALA A 545 16.98 1.44 -6.77
N PHE A 546 17.19 2.36 -7.72
CA PHE A 546 16.75 2.13 -9.10
C PHE A 546 17.59 1.10 -9.85
N THR A 547 18.85 0.85 -9.47
CA THR A 547 19.64 -0.25 -10.06
C THR A 547 18.97 -1.61 -9.80
N SER A 548 18.36 -1.78 -8.62
CA SER A 548 17.53 -2.95 -8.30
C SER A 548 16.25 -3.06 -9.13
N ALA A 549 15.81 -1.95 -9.75
CA ALA A 549 14.59 -1.83 -10.55
C ALA A 549 14.86 -1.54 -12.05
N ARG A 550 16.03 -1.93 -12.56
CA ARG A 550 16.40 -1.76 -13.98
C ARG A 550 15.86 -2.92 -14.83
N PHE A 551 14.68 -2.76 -15.41
CA PHE A 551 14.05 -3.73 -16.28
C PHE A 551 14.24 -3.30 -17.76
N PRO A 552 15.15 -3.91 -18.55
CA PRO A 552 15.61 -3.40 -19.87
C PRO A 552 14.52 -2.97 -20.88
N TRP A 553 13.30 -3.51 -20.78
CA TRP A 553 12.15 -3.09 -21.58
C TRP A 553 11.63 -1.68 -21.24
N VAL A 554 11.85 -1.23 -20.00
CA VAL A 554 11.35 0.03 -19.43
C VAL A 554 12.51 0.93 -19.00
N THR A 555 13.54 0.39 -18.34
CA THR A 555 14.73 1.11 -17.85
C THR A 555 15.99 0.33 -18.25
N PRO A 556 17.05 0.98 -18.74
CA PRO A 556 18.21 0.29 -19.29
C PRO A 556 19.01 -0.40 -18.20
N ALA A 557 19.73 -1.48 -18.54
CA ALA A 557 20.69 -2.12 -17.64
C ALA A 557 21.77 -1.11 -17.18
N ALA A 558 22.23 -1.22 -15.93
CA ALA A 558 23.30 -0.39 -15.40
C ALA A 558 24.64 -1.01 -15.74
N THR A 559 25.50 -0.23 -16.37
CA THR A 559 26.88 -0.65 -16.59
C THR A 559 27.75 -0.18 -15.45
N VAL A 560 28.44 -1.13 -14.84
CA VAL A 560 29.27 -0.87 -13.67
C VAL A 560 30.69 -1.34 -13.97
N PRO A 561 31.65 -0.41 -14.17
CA PRO A 561 33.06 -0.77 -14.26
C PRO A 561 33.54 -1.22 -12.88
N LEU A 562 33.87 -2.50 -12.74
CA LEU A 562 34.25 -3.07 -11.46
C LEU A 562 35.18 -4.26 -11.62
N LYS A 563 36.06 -4.46 -10.63
CA LYS A 563 36.93 -5.63 -10.51
C LYS A 563 36.36 -6.54 -9.42
N ASN A 564 35.54 -7.51 -9.80
CA ASN A 564 34.91 -8.47 -8.89
C ASN A 564 34.61 -9.78 -9.61
N ASP A 565 35.47 -10.76 -9.37
CA ASP A 565 35.42 -12.08 -10.01
C ASP A 565 34.35 -13.02 -9.40
N CYS A 566 33.66 -12.60 -8.33
CA CYS A 566 32.42 -13.26 -7.92
C CYS A 566 31.32 -12.96 -8.94
N ILE A 567 31.16 -11.68 -9.33
CA ILE A 567 30.09 -11.22 -10.21
C ILE A 567 30.36 -11.65 -11.66
N THR A 568 31.50 -11.26 -12.21
CA THR A 568 31.81 -11.46 -13.62
C THR A 568 33.32 -11.52 -13.86
N ALA A 569 33.73 -12.28 -14.89
CA ALA A 569 35.11 -12.27 -15.36
C ALA A 569 35.44 -11.05 -16.22
N ASN A 570 34.42 -10.29 -16.64
CA ASN A 570 34.59 -9.09 -17.46
C ASN A 570 34.99 -7.88 -16.60
N GLN A 571 35.55 -6.85 -17.24
CA GLN A 571 35.89 -5.59 -16.56
C GLN A 571 34.65 -4.73 -16.21
N GLN A 572 33.47 -5.14 -16.67
CA GLN A 572 32.21 -4.44 -16.47
C GLN A 572 31.10 -5.46 -16.19
N ALA A 573 30.28 -5.18 -15.17
CA ALA A 573 29.03 -5.88 -14.91
C ALA A 573 27.85 -5.15 -15.54
N ARG A 574 26.81 -5.88 -15.92
CA ARG A 574 25.57 -5.33 -16.49
C ARG A 574 24.41 -5.65 -15.56
N LEU A 575 24.13 -4.75 -14.63
CA LEU A 575 23.14 -4.96 -13.59
C LEU A 575 21.72 -4.65 -14.09
N VAL A 576 20.82 -5.59 -13.90
CA VAL A 576 19.38 -5.49 -14.17
C VAL A 576 18.60 -5.80 -12.90
N ASP A 577 17.28 -5.72 -13.02
CA ASP A 577 16.32 -5.95 -11.95
C ASP A 577 16.61 -7.26 -11.19
N GLY A 578 16.62 -7.20 -9.85
CA GLY A 578 16.87 -8.39 -9.03
C GLY A 578 15.83 -9.50 -9.25
N GLY A 579 14.63 -9.11 -9.68
CA GLY A 579 13.52 -10.01 -9.97
C GLY A 579 13.74 -10.94 -11.15
N TYR A 580 14.77 -10.72 -11.99
CA TYR A 580 15.16 -11.72 -13.00
C TYR A 580 15.65 -13.03 -12.37
N VAL A 581 16.26 -12.97 -11.18
CA VAL A 581 16.77 -14.15 -10.48
C VAL A 581 15.91 -14.54 -9.30
N GLU A 582 15.50 -13.58 -8.46
CA GLU A 582 14.67 -13.84 -7.29
C GLU A 582 13.93 -12.56 -6.91
N ASN A 583 12.59 -12.57 -7.04
CA ASN A 583 11.78 -11.35 -6.94
C ASN A 583 11.31 -11.03 -5.51
N SER A 584 11.45 -11.92 -4.54
CA SER A 584 10.92 -11.75 -3.18
C SER A 584 11.88 -11.07 -2.19
N GLY A 585 13.19 -11.15 -2.43
CA GLY A 585 14.24 -10.73 -1.51
C GLY A 585 14.52 -11.75 -0.38
N ILE A 586 13.76 -12.85 -0.31
CA ILE A 586 13.83 -13.83 0.77
C ILE A 586 15.15 -14.59 0.76
N GLU A 587 15.62 -15.06 -0.39
CA GLU A 587 16.85 -15.86 -0.45
C GLU A 587 18.05 -15.08 0.09
N THR A 588 18.16 -13.79 -0.24
CA THR A 588 19.21 -12.92 0.32
C THR A 588 19.04 -12.68 1.82
N ALA A 589 17.80 -12.60 2.30
CA ALA A 589 17.52 -12.49 3.73
C ALA A 589 17.89 -13.80 4.46
N LEU A 590 17.61 -14.97 3.88
CA LEU A 590 17.99 -16.27 4.41
C LEU A 590 19.52 -16.45 4.45
N ASP A 591 20.21 -16.07 3.37
CA ASP A 591 21.68 -16.04 3.31
C ASP A 591 22.26 -15.18 4.45
N LEU A 592 21.66 -14.02 4.73
CA LEU A 592 22.06 -13.18 5.87
C LEU A 592 21.74 -13.87 7.22
N ILE A 593 20.52 -14.38 7.41
CA ILE A 593 20.07 -15.05 8.64
C ILE A 593 20.99 -16.21 9.01
N GLU A 594 21.40 -17.01 8.03
CA GLU A 594 22.35 -18.12 8.23
C GLU A 594 23.66 -17.62 8.83
N ARG A 595 24.21 -16.52 8.30
CA ARG A 595 25.45 -15.91 8.82
C ARG A 595 25.28 -15.33 10.21
N LEU A 596 24.19 -14.61 10.47
CA LEU A 596 23.95 -14.01 11.79
C LEU A 596 23.71 -15.06 12.88
N ASN A 597 23.10 -16.20 12.52
CA ASN A 597 22.90 -17.31 13.44
C ASN A 597 24.21 -17.92 13.95
N SER A 598 25.35 -17.70 13.28
CA SER A 598 26.66 -18.18 13.78
C SER A 598 27.10 -17.48 15.08
N ILE A 599 26.48 -16.37 15.44
CA ILE A 599 26.74 -15.62 16.69
C ILE A 599 25.89 -16.16 17.84
N LYS A 600 24.84 -16.93 17.57
CA LYS A 600 23.97 -17.47 18.63
C LYS A 600 24.78 -18.37 19.57
N GLY A 601 24.67 -18.10 20.87
CA GLY A 601 25.33 -18.89 21.92
C GLY A 601 26.76 -18.45 22.24
N THR A 602 27.28 -17.39 21.63
CA THR A 602 28.53 -16.77 22.09
C THR A 602 28.30 -16.00 23.39
N SER A 603 29.31 -15.96 24.28
CA SER A 603 29.18 -15.35 25.61
C SER A 603 29.14 -13.81 25.61
N ASP A 604 29.52 -13.20 24.49
CA ASP A 604 29.69 -11.76 24.31
C ASP A 604 28.45 -11.04 23.80
N ALA A 605 27.43 -11.76 23.29
CA ALA A 605 26.20 -11.18 22.74
C ALA A 605 24.95 -11.57 23.57
N PRO A 606 23.94 -10.67 23.69
CA PRO A 606 22.68 -11.02 24.35
C PRO A 606 21.93 -12.12 23.56
N LYS A 607 21.03 -12.85 24.23
CA LYS A 607 20.16 -13.82 23.54
C LYS A 607 19.25 -13.08 22.56
N PHE A 608 19.16 -13.58 21.33
CA PHE A 608 18.32 -12.97 20.29
C PHE A 608 17.68 -14.03 19.40
N ARG A 609 16.59 -13.61 18.75
CA ARG A 609 15.87 -14.41 17.76
C ARG A 609 15.53 -13.56 16.55
N ILE A 610 15.77 -14.11 15.36
CA ILE A 610 15.54 -13.41 14.10
C ILE A 610 14.17 -13.82 13.55
N TYR A 611 13.38 -12.82 13.16
CA TYR A 611 12.08 -12.93 12.52
C TYR A 611 12.18 -12.39 11.09
N LEU A 612 11.82 -13.21 10.11
CA LEU A 612 11.76 -12.85 8.70
C LEU A 612 10.34 -12.44 8.33
N LEU A 613 10.17 -11.19 7.89
CA LEU A 613 8.89 -10.65 7.44
C LEU A 613 8.91 -10.48 5.92
N SER A 614 8.05 -11.14 5.18
CA SER A 614 7.98 -11.04 3.73
C SER A 614 6.80 -10.16 3.28
N LEU A 615 7.08 -9.12 2.53
CA LEU A 615 6.09 -8.23 1.92
C LEU A 615 5.93 -8.62 0.45
N VAL A 616 4.90 -9.40 0.13
CA VAL A 616 4.65 -9.96 -1.21
C VAL A 616 3.26 -9.61 -1.73
N SER A 617 3.09 -9.73 -3.04
CA SER A 617 1.81 -9.74 -3.72
C SER A 617 1.35 -11.18 -3.95
N GLY A 618 0.07 -11.46 -3.67
CA GLY A 618 -0.53 -12.80 -3.70
C GLY A 618 -0.95 -13.29 -5.09
N GLN A 619 -0.72 -12.52 -6.15
CA GLN A 619 -1.09 -12.92 -7.52
C GLN A 619 0.01 -13.80 -8.14
N PHE A 620 -0.03 -15.08 -7.80
CA PHE A 620 0.71 -16.14 -8.50
C PHE A 620 -0.21 -16.80 -9.53
N GLU A 621 -0.81 -16.00 -10.42
CA GLU A 621 -1.70 -16.52 -11.45
C GLU A 621 -0.93 -17.35 -12.47
N ASP A 622 -1.51 -18.48 -12.88
CA ASP A 622 -1.08 -19.19 -14.07
C ASP A 622 -1.36 -18.28 -15.27
N HIS A 623 -0.31 -17.73 -15.87
CA HIS A 623 -0.47 -16.88 -17.04
C HIS A 623 -1.16 -17.72 -18.12
N GLY A 624 -2.43 -17.46 -18.42
CA GLY A 624 -3.21 -18.20 -19.43
C GLY A 624 -2.61 -18.14 -20.84
N SER A 625 -3.16 -18.88 -21.80
CA SER A 625 -2.64 -18.93 -23.17
C SER A 625 -2.62 -17.53 -23.81
N PHE A 626 -1.42 -17.00 -24.13
CA PHE A 626 -1.30 -15.79 -24.94
C PHE A 626 -1.77 -16.06 -26.38
N LYS A 627 -2.36 -15.04 -27.01
CA LYS A 627 -2.45 -15.00 -28.48
C LYS A 627 -1.02 -14.85 -29.03
N PHE A 628 -0.74 -15.41 -30.22
CA PHE A 628 0.59 -15.49 -30.89
C PHE A 628 1.47 -16.75 -30.64
N GLY A 629 1.03 -17.73 -29.84
CA GLY A 629 1.60 -19.09 -29.80
C GLY A 629 3.11 -19.16 -29.47
N GLU A 630 3.84 -20.08 -30.12
CA GLU A 630 5.28 -20.38 -29.94
C GLU A 630 6.22 -19.15 -29.93
N LEU A 631 5.85 -18.06 -30.60
CA LEU A 631 6.69 -16.86 -30.70
C LEU A 631 6.82 -16.12 -29.35
N MET A 632 5.83 -16.27 -28.47
CA MET A 632 5.82 -15.63 -27.14
C MET A 632 6.25 -16.57 -26.00
N GLU A 633 6.33 -17.88 -26.25
CA GLU A 633 6.66 -18.88 -25.22
C GLU A 633 8.02 -18.64 -24.52
N PRO A 634 9.12 -18.24 -25.19
CA PRO A 634 10.37 -17.92 -24.50
C PRO A 634 10.26 -16.75 -23.52
N VAL A 635 9.57 -15.68 -23.93
CA VAL A 635 9.32 -14.50 -23.07
C VAL A 635 8.40 -14.88 -21.91
N ARG A 636 7.39 -15.71 -22.18
CA ARG A 636 6.48 -16.25 -21.16
C ARG A 636 7.23 -17.08 -20.12
N ALA A 637 8.08 -18.00 -20.56
CA ALA A 637 8.87 -18.84 -19.65
C ALA A 637 9.80 -17.99 -18.77
N LEU A 638 10.44 -16.96 -19.34
CA LEU A 638 11.29 -16.02 -18.60
C LEU A 638 10.49 -15.28 -17.52
N LEU A 639 9.33 -14.70 -17.87
CA LEU A 639 8.50 -13.95 -16.92
C LEU A 639 7.82 -14.85 -15.88
N SER A 640 7.41 -16.07 -16.27
CA SER A 640 6.79 -17.05 -15.36
C SER A 640 7.81 -17.65 -14.38
N THR A 641 9.07 -17.77 -14.79
CA THR A 641 10.15 -18.23 -13.89
C THR A 641 10.36 -17.21 -12.77
N ARG A 642 10.27 -15.91 -13.08
CA ARG A 642 10.37 -14.83 -12.09
C ARG A 642 9.32 -14.96 -10.98
N THR A 643 8.05 -15.22 -11.32
CA THR A 643 6.98 -15.41 -10.33
C THR A 643 7.11 -16.74 -9.58
N SER A 644 7.45 -17.82 -10.29
CA SER A 644 7.63 -19.16 -9.72
C SER A 644 8.75 -19.23 -8.68
N ARG A 645 9.85 -18.49 -8.88
CA ARG A 645 10.95 -18.47 -7.91
C ARG A 645 10.61 -17.82 -6.58
N THR A 646 9.73 -16.82 -6.57
CA THR A 646 9.21 -16.27 -5.31
C THR A 646 8.45 -17.34 -4.53
N TYR A 647 7.64 -18.17 -5.21
CA TYR A 647 6.93 -19.28 -4.55
C TYR A 647 7.91 -20.30 -3.92
N VAL A 648 9.00 -20.64 -4.63
CA VAL A 648 10.06 -21.51 -4.09
C VAL A 648 10.70 -20.90 -2.85
N ALA A 649 11.05 -19.61 -2.89
CA ALA A 649 11.67 -18.92 -1.76
C ALA A 649 10.73 -18.83 -0.53
N LEU A 650 9.44 -18.58 -0.76
CA LEU A 650 8.42 -18.59 0.30
C LEU A 650 8.31 -19.98 0.98
N ASN A 651 8.31 -21.05 0.18
CA ASN A 651 8.28 -22.42 0.70
C ASN A 651 9.57 -22.78 1.45
N HIS A 652 10.71 -22.32 0.98
CA HIS A 652 12.00 -22.50 1.63
C HIS A 652 12.01 -21.85 3.03
N ALA A 653 11.60 -20.57 3.13
CA ALA A 653 11.47 -19.87 4.41
C ALA A 653 10.49 -20.57 5.37
N THR A 654 9.33 -20.99 4.86
CA THR A 654 8.33 -21.74 5.65
C THR A 654 8.89 -23.08 6.17
N THR A 655 9.76 -23.74 5.40
CA THR A 655 10.37 -25.02 5.80
C THR A 655 11.41 -24.82 6.90
N ILE A 656 12.26 -23.79 6.79
CA ILE A 656 13.24 -23.43 7.82
C ILE A 656 12.54 -23.12 9.15
N ASP A 657 11.45 -22.33 9.08
CA ASP A 657 10.65 -21.97 10.24
C ASP A 657 10.07 -23.20 10.96
N ARG A 658 9.43 -24.11 10.22
CA ARG A 658 8.88 -25.37 10.77
C ARG A 658 9.95 -26.32 11.31
N ALA A 659 11.17 -26.31 10.77
CA ALA A 659 12.26 -27.13 11.30
C ALA A 659 12.67 -26.68 12.70
N SER A 660 12.70 -25.37 12.93
CA SER A 660 12.99 -24.74 14.23
C SER A 660 11.99 -25.13 15.34
N GLU A 661 10.75 -25.45 14.97
CA GLU A 661 9.71 -25.89 15.93
C GLU A 661 9.90 -27.32 16.45
N LYS A 662 10.54 -28.22 15.68
CA LYS A 662 10.68 -29.64 16.06
C LYS A 662 11.69 -29.89 17.18
N ASP A 663 12.61 -28.95 17.41
CA ASP A 663 13.63 -29.03 18.46
C ASP A 663 13.15 -28.52 19.84
N LEU A 664 11.86 -28.21 19.98
CA LEU A 664 11.28 -27.67 21.21
C LEU A 664 10.48 -28.72 21.98
N SER A 665 10.80 -28.86 23.28
CA SER A 665 9.89 -29.48 24.25
C SER A 665 8.57 -28.71 24.26
N ALA A 666 7.44 -29.42 24.31
CA ALA A 666 6.07 -28.89 24.19
C ALA A 666 5.62 -27.81 25.20
N SER A 667 6.52 -27.29 26.04
CA SER A 667 6.24 -26.40 27.17
C SER A 667 6.46 -24.89 26.91
N VAL A 668 7.12 -24.47 25.81
CA VAL A 668 7.39 -23.03 25.55
C VAL A 668 6.62 -22.55 24.32
N GLN A 669 5.57 -21.75 24.52
CA GLN A 669 4.79 -21.11 23.46
C GLN A 669 5.60 -19.99 22.79
N ARG A 670 5.68 -19.99 21.45
CA ARG A 670 6.43 -19.01 20.66
C ARG A 670 5.72 -18.73 19.34
N PHE A 671 5.94 -17.53 18.79
CA PHE A 671 5.49 -17.23 17.43
C PHE A 671 6.42 -17.86 16.39
N PRO A 672 5.86 -18.23 15.22
CA PRO A 672 6.63 -18.51 14.01
C PRO A 672 7.64 -17.38 13.73
N THR A 673 8.85 -17.75 13.34
CA THR A 673 9.90 -16.81 12.93
C THR A 673 9.70 -16.28 11.52
N PHE A 674 8.82 -16.90 10.72
CA PHE A 674 8.46 -16.42 9.40
C PHE A 674 7.03 -15.86 9.38
N GLY A 675 6.87 -14.63 8.89
CA GLY A 675 5.58 -13.99 8.64
C GLY A 675 5.54 -13.39 7.24
N ARG A 676 4.35 -13.29 6.64
CA ARG A 676 4.18 -12.66 5.33
C ARG A 676 2.93 -11.80 5.25
N THR A 677 2.98 -10.75 4.45
CA THR A 677 1.81 -9.98 4.01
C THR A 677 1.51 -10.28 2.55
N GLU A 678 0.24 -10.32 2.20
CA GLU A 678 -0.23 -10.59 0.83
C GLU A 678 -1.16 -9.47 0.36
N ILE A 679 -0.74 -8.75 -0.68
CA ILE A 679 -1.64 -7.83 -1.39
C ILE A 679 -2.25 -8.54 -2.59
N THR A 680 -3.58 -8.44 -2.73
CA THR A 680 -4.34 -8.99 -3.86
C THR A 680 -5.13 -7.89 -4.57
N GLY A 681 -5.01 -7.82 -5.90
CA GLY A 681 -5.82 -6.95 -6.74
C GLY A 681 -7.13 -7.64 -7.13
N LEU A 682 -8.14 -7.60 -6.26
CA LEU A 682 -9.40 -8.35 -6.47
C LEU A 682 -10.19 -7.85 -7.71
N PHE A 683 -10.15 -6.54 -7.99
CA PHE A 683 -10.95 -5.90 -9.03
C PHE A 683 -10.20 -5.74 -10.36
N TYR A 684 -8.86 -5.72 -10.32
CA TYR A 684 -7.95 -5.65 -11.45
C TYR A 684 -6.52 -5.99 -10.99
N SER A 685 -5.68 -6.44 -11.92
CA SER A 685 -4.26 -6.68 -11.65
C SER A 685 -3.53 -5.36 -11.35
N LEU A 686 -2.70 -5.37 -10.31
CA LEU A 686 -1.93 -4.18 -9.93
C LEU A 686 -0.89 -3.85 -11.01
N PRO A 687 -0.82 -2.60 -11.50
CA PRO A 687 -0.03 -2.27 -12.67
C PRO A 687 1.48 -2.32 -12.37
N LEU A 688 2.23 -2.98 -13.24
CA LEU A 688 3.69 -2.91 -13.25
C LEU A 688 4.14 -1.59 -13.90
N GLY A 689 4.33 -0.55 -13.10
CA GLY A 689 4.87 0.71 -13.60
C GLY A 689 5.27 1.72 -12.53
N TRP A 690 5.12 3.02 -12.79
CA TRP A 690 5.72 4.12 -12.02
C TRP A 690 4.73 5.26 -11.68
N THR A 691 3.43 5.05 -11.83
CA THR A 691 2.40 5.94 -11.28
C THR A 691 1.11 5.16 -10.99
N LEU A 692 0.33 5.60 -10.00
CA LEU A 692 -0.90 4.95 -9.51
C LEU A 692 -2.03 5.98 -9.41
N SER A 693 -3.28 5.53 -9.58
CA SER A 693 -4.47 6.30 -9.18
C SER A 693 -4.63 6.33 -7.66
N GLN A 694 -5.39 7.29 -7.13
CA GLN A 694 -5.68 7.34 -5.70
C GLN A 694 -6.44 6.09 -5.24
N GLN A 695 -7.29 5.52 -6.11
CA GLN A 695 -8.03 4.29 -5.82
C GLN A 695 -7.11 3.08 -5.69
N THR A 696 -6.14 2.90 -6.61
CA THR A 696 -5.15 1.82 -6.50
C THR A 696 -4.28 1.99 -5.26
N ASP A 697 -3.91 3.23 -4.94
CA ASP A 697 -3.18 3.58 -3.73
C ASP A 697 -3.95 3.22 -2.43
N ASP A 698 -5.25 3.49 -2.40
CA ASP A 698 -6.11 3.16 -1.26
C ASP A 698 -6.32 1.63 -1.11
N ILE A 699 -6.42 0.88 -2.21
CA ILE A 699 -6.42 -0.61 -2.19
C ILE A 699 -5.17 -1.15 -1.47
N ILE A 700 -3.99 -0.60 -1.81
CA ILE A 700 -2.72 -0.99 -1.19
C ILE A 700 -2.69 -0.57 0.28
N SER A 701 -3.19 0.62 0.60
CA SER A 701 -3.27 1.14 1.98
C SER A 701 -4.11 0.24 2.89
N LEU A 702 -5.30 -0.17 2.42
CA LEU A 702 -6.20 -1.05 3.16
C LEU A 702 -5.59 -2.43 3.38
N SER A 703 -4.74 -2.88 2.45
CA SER A 703 -4.05 -4.18 2.54
C SER A 703 -2.81 -4.13 3.44
N SER A 704 -2.28 -2.94 3.75
CA SER A 704 -1.07 -2.74 4.58
C SER A 704 -1.30 -2.93 6.08
N GLY A 705 -2.49 -3.38 6.48
CA GLY A 705 -2.82 -3.85 7.83
C GLY A 705 -3.61 -2.84 8.67
N ARG A 706 -4.68 -3.36 9.28
CA ARG A 706 -5.58 -2.76 10.26
C ARG A 706 -5.65 -3.71 11.45
N PHE A 707 -4.67 -3.64 12.35
CA PHE A 707 -4.49 -4.63 13.43
C PHE A 707 -5.75 -4.91 14.29
N TRP A 708 -6.69 -3.97 14.36
CA TRP A 708 -7.97 -4.13 15.05
C TRP A 708 -8.95 -5.11 14.37
N ASP A 709 -8.72 -5.47 13.10
CA ASP A 709 -9.47 -6.51 12.38
C ASP A 709 -8.81 -7.89 12.48
N CYS A 710 -7.74 -8.04 13.27
CA CYS A 710 -7.11 -9.32 13.51
C CYS A 710 -8.03 -10.29 14.27
N VAL A 711 -8.27 -11.47 13.68
CA VAL A 711 -8.90 -12.61 14.36
C VAL A 711 -7.91 -13.79 14.33
N PRO A 712 -7.10 -13.97 15.38
CA PRO A 712 -5.96 -14.87 15.36
C PRO A 712 -6.36 -16.36 15.42
N LYS A 713 -5.69 -17.18 14.60
CA LYS A 713 -5.61 -18.65 14.75
C LYS A 713 -4.62 -19.03 15.87
N ASP A 714 -4.39 -20.34 16.07
CA ASP A 714 -3.41 -20.85 17.06
C ASP A 714 -2.00 -20.32 16.85
N ASP A 715 -1.59 -20.10 15.60
CA ASP A 715 -0.32 -19.53 15.20
C ASP A 715 -0.37 -17.98 15.07
N PHE A 716 -1.46 -17.36 15.50
CA PHE A 716 -1.78 -15.94 15.33
C PHE A 716 -1.89 -15.47 13.88
N ASP A 717 -2.03 -16.36 12.90
CA ASP A 717 -2.38 -15.94 11.53
C ASP A 717 -3.85 -15.53 11.46
N GLN A 718 -4.17 -14.68 10.48
CA GLN A 718 -5.54 -14.24 10.24
C GLN A 718 -6.44 -15.43 9.88
N SER A 719 -7.51 -15.63 10.65
CA SER A 719 -8.50 -16.69 10.43
C SER A 719 -9.48 -16.39 9.30
N ARG A 720 -9.68 -15.10 8.97
CA ARG A 720 -10.66 -14.66 7.98
C ARG A 720 -10.04 -14.47 6.59
N THR A 721 -10.68 -15.02 5.57
CA THR A 721 -10.23 -14.92 4.16
C THR A 721 -10.54 -13.57 3.51
N LYS A 722 -11.42 -12.76 4.10
CA LYS A 722 -11.82 -11.43 3.60
C LYS A 722 -11.12 -10.27 4.31
N GLN A 723 -10.06 -10.55 5.05
CA GLN A 723 -9.25 -9.56 5.76
C GLN A 723 -7.79 -9.71 5.37
N SER A 724 -6.97 -8.70 5.69
CA SER A 724 -5.55 -8.77 5.39
C SER A 724 -4.84 -9.65 6.42
N ASN A 725 -3.93 -10.50 5.96
CA ASN A 725 -3.02 -11.19 6.87
C ASN A 725 -2.06 -10.22 7.59
N ALA A 726 -1.84 -9.02 7.03
CA ALA A 726 -1.08 -7.97 7.67
C ALA A 726 -1.69 -7.55 9.02
N ASP A 727 -3.02 -7.62 9.18
CA ASP A 727 -3.72 -7.23 10.41
C ASP A 727 -3.15 -7.96 11.64
N CYS A 728 -3.10 -9.30 11.57
CA CYS A 728 -2.57 -10.10 12.67
C CYS A 728 -1.04 -10.07 12.77
N LEU A 729 -0.34 -9.80 11.67
CA LEU A 729 1.11 -9.62 11.72
C LEU A 729 1.49 -8.40 12.57
N GLN A 730 0.76 -7.30 12.47
CA GLN A 730 0.96 -6.11 13.31
C GLN A 730 0.77 -6.45 14.81
N VAL A 731 -0.23 -7.27 15.15
CA VAL A 731 -0.47 -7.75 16.53
C VAL A 731 0.65 -8.67 17.03
N LYS A 732 1.17 -9.57 16.18
CA LYS A 732 2.35 -10.40 16.52
C LYS A 732 3.56 -9.53 16.88
N LEU A 733 3.87 -8.54 16.04
CA LEU A 733 4.99 -7.62 16.26
C LEU A 733 4.81 -6.84 17.57
N PHE A 734 3.59 -6.39 17.88
CA PHE A 734 3.28 -5.77 19.17
C PHE A 734 3.65 -6.68 20.35
N HIS A 735 3.20 -7.94 20.35
CA HIS A 735 3.46 -8.86 21.46
C HIS A 735 4.95 -9.21 21.62
N LEU A 736 5.69 -9.32 20.50
CA LEU A 736 7.14 -9.52 20.51
C LEU A 736 7.87 -8.33 21.15
N LEU A 737 7.56 -7.13 20.70
CA LEU A 737 8.19 -5.90 21.17
C LEU A 737 7.80 -5.56 22.62
N ASN A 738 6.58 -5.88 23.03
CA ASN A 738 6.11 -5.60 24.39
C ASN A 738 6.49 -6.69 25.41
N GLY A 739 7.04 -7.84 24.97
CA GLY A 739 7.36 -8.97 25.85
C GLY A 739 6.13 -9.71 26.38
N SER A 740 5.00 -9.65 25.66
CA SER A 740 3.71 -10.19 26.11
C SER A 740 3.28 -11.47 25.39
N VAL A 741 4.21 -12.18 24.75
CA VAL A 741 3.94 -13.40 23.95
C VAL A 741 3.22 -14.48 24.76
N ALA A 742 3.74 -14.87 25.93
CA ALA A 742 3.13 -15.93 26.74
C ALA A 742 1.71 -15.57 27.18
N SER A 743 1.51 -14.33 27.65
CA SER A 743 0.19 -13.81 28.00
C SER A 743 -0.76 -13.79 26.81
N ALA A 744 -0.28 -13.48 25.60
CA ALA A 744 -1.10 -13.49 24.38
C ALA A 744 -1.61 -14.90 24.05
N PHE A 745 -0.75 -15.92 24.11
CA PHE A 745 -1.15 -17.31 23.88
C PHE A 745 -2.04 -17.86 24.99
N GLU A 746 -1.77 -17.53 26.25
CA GLU A 746 -2.66 -17.87 27.37
C GLU A 746 -4.04 -17.25 27.15
N THR A 747 -4.08 -15.96 26.80
CA THR A 747 -5.31 -15.24 26.50
C THR A 747 -6.08 -15.85 25.32
N LEU A 748 -5.37 -16.25 24.25
CA LEU A 748 -5.96 -16.93 23.10
C LEU A 748 -6.50 -18.31 23.48
N ARG A 749 -5.73 -19.08 24.26
CA ARG A 749 -6.15 -20.40 24.75
C ARG A 749 -7.39 -20.28 25.61
N ASP A 750 -7.44 -19.35 26.55
CA ASP A 750 -8.58 -19.14 27.44
C ASP A 750 -9.81 -18.71 26.64
N ALA A 751 -9.64 -17.83 25.66
CA ALA A 751 -10.70 -17.45 24.73
C ALA A 751 -11.22 -18.65 23.92
N LYS A 752 -10.33 -19.53 23.45
CA LYS A 752 -10.70 -20.74 22.71
C LYS A 752 -11.34 -21.81 23.59
N LEU A 753 -10.86 -22.01 24.81
CA LEU A 753 -11.46 -22.91 25.79
C LEU A 753 -12.88 -22.46 26.11
N ALA A 754 -13.07 -21.17 26.32
CA ALA A 754 -14.39 -20.60 26.53
C ALA A 754 -15.29 -20.80 25.29
N GLN A 755 -14.78 -20.57 24.09
CA GLN A 755 -15.54 -20.83 22.86
C GLN A 755 -15.87 -22.32 22.67
N ALA A 756 -14.93 -23.22 22.97
CA ALA A 756 -15.09 -24.66 22.83
C ALA A 756 -16.06 -25.25 23.86
N ALA A 757 -16.03 -24.75 25.11
CA ALA A 757 -16.95 -25.17 26.17
C ALA A 757 -18.42 -24.99 25.77
N TYR A 758 -18.70 -24.00 24.93
CA TYR A 758 -20.04 -23.71 24.43
C TYR A 758 -20.20 -23.97 22.94
N ALA A 759 -19.22 -24.58 22.24
CA ALA A 759 -19.25 -24.73 20.80
C ALA A 759 -20.40 -25.62 20.33
N ASP A 760 -20.67 -26.72 21.05
CA ASP A 760 -21.79 -27.61 20.75
C ASP A 760 -23.12 -26.91 20.97
N GLU A 761 -23.28 -26.17 22.08
CA GLU A 761 -24.49 -25.37 22.36
C GLU A 761 -24.69 -24.22 21.36
N LEU A 762 -23.62 -23.52 20.98
CA LEU A 762 -23.62 -22.48 19.96
C LEU A 762 -23.82 -23.06 18.54
N GLY A 763 -23.54 -24.35 18.37
CA GLY A 763 -23.68 -25.13 17.15
C GLY A 763 -25.04 -25.82 17.00
N LYS A 764 -25.80 -26.03 18.10
CA LYS A 764 -27.21 -26.46 18.08
C LYS A 764 -28.03 -25.39 17.33
N GLU A 765 -28.18 -25.58 16.01
CA GLU A 765 -28.87 -24.65 15.11
C GLU A 765 -30.35 -24.47 15.49
N TYR A 766 -30.64 -23.44 16.29
CA TYR A 766 -31.89 -22.70 16.15
C TYR A 766 -31.58 -21.48 15.28
N ARG A 767 -31.86 -21.59 13.98
CA ARG A 767 -31.74 -20.50 12.99
C ARG A 767 -33.14 -20.00 12.63
N PRO A 768 -33.80 -19.22 13.49
CA PRO A 768 -35.04 -18.56 13.12
C PRO A 768 -34.80 -17.72 11.86
N ALA A 769 -35.83 -17.60 11.01
CA ALA A 769 -35.76 -16.68 9.88
C ALA A 769 -35.46 -15.28 10.43
N PRO A 770 -34.47 -14.57 9.87
CA PRO A 770 -34.06 -13.29 10.43
C PRO A 770 -35.22 -12.30 10.38
N LYS A 771 -35.61 -11.78 11.54
CA LYS A 771 -36.63 -10.72 11.65
C LYS A 771 -36.15 -9.46 10.94
N ILE A 772 -34.84 -9.19 11.03
CA ILE A 772 -34.18 -8.08 10.35
C ILE A 772 -32.91 -8.61 9.68
N LYS A 773 -32.73 -8.28 8.40
CA LYS A 773 -31.49 -8.63 7.70
C LYS A 773 -30.32 -7.80 8.24
N PRO A 774 -29.20 -8.42 8.66
CA PRO A 774 -28.09 -7.68 9.26
C PRO A 774 -27.43 -6.66 8.33
N GLN A 775 -27.18 -7.03 7.06
CA GLN A 775 -26.40 -6.19 6.15
C GLN A 775 -27.04 -4.83 5.86
N PRO A 776 -28.35 -4.72 5.55
CA PRO A 776 -29.01 -3.41 5.38
C PRO A 776 -28.94 -2.51 6.62
N LEU A 777 -29.15 -3.08 7.82
CA LEU A 777 -29.08 -2.33 9.07
C LEU A 777 -27.67 -1.81 9.34
N LEU A 778 -26.66 -2.68 9.17
CA LEU A 778 -25.25 -2.34 9.31
C LEU A 778 -24.81 -1.26 8.31
N ALA A 779 -25.22 -1.38 7.05
CA ALA A 779 -24.92 -0.39 6.02
C ALA A 779 -25.55 0.98 6.35
N CYS A 780 -26.79 0.99 6.85
CA CYS A 780 -27.45 2.22 7.29
C CYS A 780 -26.75 2.85 8.51
N TYR A 781 -26.31 2.03 9.47
CA TYR A 781 -25.55 2.51 10.63
C TYR A 781 -24.23 3.14 10.19
N GLU A 782 -23.46 2.46 9.35
CA GLU A 782 -22.20 2.98 8.82
C GLU A 782 -22.41 4.32 8.11
N SER A 783 -23.38 4.41 7.21
CA SER A 783 -23.61 5.64 6.44
C SER A 783 -24.09 6.79 7.33
N LYS A 784 -25.15 6.57 8.12
CA LYS A 784 -25.79 7.65 8.90
C LYS A 784 -25.01 8.03 10.16
N TRP A 785 -24.31 7.08 10.78
CA TRP A 785 -23.64 7.33 12.05
C TRP A 785 -22.14 7.56 11.91
N LEU A 786 -21.43 6.70 11.18
CA LEU A 786 -19.97 6.82 11.06
C LEU A 786 -19.58 7.85 10.01
N GLN A 787 -20.18 7.79 8.81
CA GLN A 787 -19.80 8.66 7.69
C GLN A 787 -20.34 10.08 7.83
N GLU A 788 -21.65 10.27 7.99
CA GLU A 788 -22.24 11.63 8.09
C GLU A 788 -21.64 12.44 9.25
N ARG A 789 -21.50 11.81 10.43
CA ARG A 789 -20.90 12.45 11.61
C ARG A 789 -19.41 12.70 11.44
N GLY A 790 -18.68 11.75 10.85
CA GLY A 790 -17.27 11.91 10.52
C GLY A 790 -17.05 13.09 9.57
N TYR A 791 -17.92 13.23 8.56
CA TYR A 791 -17.89 14.34 7.62
C TYR A 791 -18.23 15.69 8.28
N GLN A 792 -19.20 15.72 9.20
CA GLN A 792 -19.49 16.93 9.98
C GLN A 792 -18.28 17.36 10.82
N LYS A 793 -17.64 16.44 11.56
CA LYS A 793 -16.41 16.73 12.31
C LYS A 793 -15.31 17.27 11.39
N TYR A 794 -15.15 16.69 10.20
CA TYR A 794 -14.19 17.18 9.22
C TYR A 794 -14.50 18.60 8.76
N ARG A 795 -15.77 18.92 8.49
CA ARG A 795 -16.18 20.28 8.15
C ARG A 795 -15.87 21.28 9.27
N ASP A 796 -16.05 20.89 10.52
CA ASP A 796 -15.71 21.74 11.67
C ASP A 796 -14.19 21.96 11.74
N GLN A 797 -13.39 20.93 11.46
CA GLN A 797 -11.93 21.05 11.35
C GLN A 797 -11.53 21.98 10.21
N VAL A 798 -12.16 21.87 9.03
CA VAL A 798 -11.92 22.77 7.89
C VAL A 798 -12.24 24.21 8.27
N ALA A 799 -13.38 24.47 8.91
CA ALA A 799 -13.74 25.81 9.39
C ALA A 799 -12.71 26.36 10.40
N ALA A 800 -12.23 25.51 11.31
CA ALA A 800 -11.18 25.88 12.26
C ALA A 800 -9.84 26.18 11.56
N TYR A 801 -9.47 25.38 10.56
CA TYR A 801 -8.27 25.60 9.73
C TYR A 801 -8.36 26.89 8.92
N GLU A 802 -9.49 27.15 8.26
CA GLU A 802 -9.73 28.38 7.51
C GLU A 802 -9.63 29.61 8.43
N HIS A 803 -10.21 29.52 9.63
CA HIS A 803 -10.08 30.57 10.64
C HIS A 803 -8.61 30.78 11.06
N GLN A 804 -7.88 29.69 11.37
CA GLN A 804 -6.46 29.75 11.72
C GLN A 804 -5.60 30.30 10.57
N LEU A 805 -5.91 29.94 9.33
CA LEU A 805 -5.22 30.41 8.13
C LEU A 805 -5.47 31.91 7.92
N ALA A 806 -6.71 32.37 8.09
CA ALA A 806 -7.05 33.78 8.03
C ALA A 806 -6.33 34.60 9.10
N VAL A 807 -6.25 34.09 10.34
CA VAL A 807 -5.48 34.69 11.44
C VAL A 807 -3.99 34.72 11.08
N SER A 808 -3.44 33.62 10.58
CA SER A 808 -2.04 33.55 10.15
C SER A 808 -1.70 34.54 9.04
N ILE A 809 -2.57 34.70 8.03
CA ILE A 809 -2.41 35.69 6.97
C ILE A 809 -2.43 37.11 7.54
N LYS A 810 -3.37 37.40 8.45
CA LYS A 810 -3.51 38.72 9.08
C LYS A 810 -2.30 39.07 9.94
N ASP A 811 -1.84 38.13 10.75
CA ASP A 811 -0.77 38.33 11.73
C ASP A 811 0.62 38.02 11.17
N HIS A 812 0.73 37.76 9.85
CA HIS A 812 1.95 37.33 9.17
C HIS A 812 2.66 36.14 9.86
N SER A 813 1.87 35.35 10.57
CA SER A 813 2.32 34.17 11.29
C SER A 813 2.36 32.95 10.36
N PRO A 814 3.08 31.87 10.69
CA PRO A 814 3.19 30.72 9.81
C PRO A 814 1.82 30.02 9.61
N ALA A 815 1.43 29.75 8.36
CA ALA A 815 0.16 29.06 8.04
C ALA A 815 -0.01 27.73 8.80
N PRO A 816 -1.22 27.40 9.27
CA PRO A 816 -1.50 26.09 9.87
C PRO A 816 -1.20 24.97 8.87
N ALA A 817 -0.88 23.77 9.40
CA ALA A 817 -0.64 22.60 8.56
C ALA A 817 -1.90 22.27 7.74
N PRO A 818 -1.80 22.04 6.43
CA PRO A 818 -2.95 21.75 5.58
C PRO A 818 -3.68 20.49 6.08
N LEU A 819 -5.01 20.55 6.14
CA LEU A 819 -5.84 19.40 6.46
C LEU A 819 -5.81 18.39 5.30
N PRO A 820 -5.66 17.07 5.59
CA PRO A 820 -5.83 16.04 4.57
C PRO A 820 -7.27 16.03 4.02
N PRO A 821 -7.51 15.48 2.82
CA PRO A 821 -8.87 15.27 2.32
C PRO A 821 -9.65 14.33 3.24
N TYR A 822 -10.96 14.54 3.35
CA TYR A 822 -11.83 13.65 4.14
C TYR A 822 -11.82 12.24 3.57
N ARG A 823 -11.53 11.25 4.42
CA ARG A 823 -11.70 9.83 4.12
C ARG A 823 -12.93 9.31 4.84
N LYS A 824 -13.81 8.62 4.11
CA LYS A 824 -14.99 7.96 4.69
C LYS A 824 -14.54 6.94 5.73
N SER A 825 -15.19 6.96 6.89
CA SER A 825 -15.00 5.93 7.91
C SER A 825 -15.86 4.71 7.57
N TYR A 826 -15.30 3.52 7.76
CA TYR A 826 -15.99 2.26 7.54
C TYR A 826 -15.98 1.44 8.82
N MET A 827 -17.08 0.72 9.04
CA MET A 827 -17.22 -0.20 10.16
C MET A 827 -16.21 -1.34 10.00
N ALA A 828 -15.45 -1.60 11.06
CA ALA A 828 -14.54 -2.74 11.15
C ALA A 828 -15.32 -4.06 11.19
N TYR A 829 -14.68 -5.16 10.79
CA TYR A 829 -15.30 -6.48 10.84
C TYR A 829 -15.64 -6.89 12.26
N PHE A 830 -14.74 -6.62 13.20
CA PHE A 830 -14.98 -6.84 14.62
C PHE A 830 -16.30 -6.21 15.08
N GLN A 831 -16.54 -4.93 14.75
CA GLN A 831 -17.77 -4.22 15.11
C GLN A 831 -19.00 -4.87 14.45
N ALA A 832 -18.90 -5.22 13.17
CA ALA A 832 -20.01 -5.81 12.42
C ALA A 832 -20.45 -7.16 13.01
N GLU A 833 -19.51 -8.00 13.47
CA GLU A 833 -19.83 -9.27 14.12
C GLU A 833 -20.57 -9.09 15.45
N GLN A 834 -20.22 -8.08 16.25
CA GLN A 834 -20.92 -7.78 17.50
C GLN A 834 -22.41 -7.51 17.25
N VAL A 835 -22.70 -6.67 16.25
CA VAL A 835 -24.09 -6.34 15.87
C VAL A 835 -24.81 -7.56 15.25
N LYS A 836 -24.13 -8.34 14.40
CA LYS A 836 -24.73 -9.58 13.84
C LYS A 836 -25.13 -10.54 14.95
N ALA A 837 -24.31 -10.70 16.00
CA ALA A 837 -24.63 -11.56 17.14
C ALA A 837 -25.85 -11.04 17.93
N LEU A 838 -25.95 -9.72 18.15
CA LEU A 838 -27.15 -9.13 18.77
C LEU A 838 -28.43 -9.35 17.96
N LEU A 839 -28.34 -9.27 16.63
CA LEU A 839 -29.48 -9.54 15.76
C LEU A 839 -29.86 -11.02 15.74
N GLN A 840 -28.88 -11.92 15.81
CA GLN A 840 -29.14 -13.35 15.95
C GLN A 840 -29.92 -13.65 17.24
N GLU A 841 -29.57 -13.02 18.35
CA GLU A 841 -30.33 -13.17 19.61
C GLU A 841 -31.70 -12.48 19.55
N TRP A 842 -31.81 -11.33 18.88
CA TRP A 842 -33.10 -10.71 18.60
C TRP A 842 -34.05 -11.64 17.82
N ASP A 843 -33.53 -12.40 16.87
CA ASP A 843 -34.32 -13.37 16.11
C ASP A 843 -34.83 -14.52 16.98
N ARG A 844 -34.14 -14.84 18.10
CA ARG A 844 -34.51 -15.90 19.03
C ARG A 844 -35.61 -15.49 20.02
N VAL A 845 -35.53 -14.29 20.58
CA VAL A 845 -36.51 -13.83 21.59
C VAL A 845 -37.90 -13.67 20.98
N ALA A 846 -38.98 -13.79 21.76
CA ALA A 846 -40.35 -13.60 21.23
C ALA A 846 -40.67 -12.13 20.88
N GLU A 847 -39.88 -11.19 21.39
CA GLU A 847 -40.08 -9.76 21.24
C GLU A 847 -39.93 -9.28 19.79
N THR A 848 -40.74 -8.29 19.39
CA THR A 848 -40.76 -7.75 18.02
C THR A 848 -40.82 -6.22 17.97
N ASP A 849 -40.98 -5.51 19.09
CA ASP A 849 -41.04 -4.05 19.10
C ASP A 849 -39.69 -3.42 18.69
N PRO A 850 -39.64 -2.69 17.56
CA PRO A 850 -38.41 -2.05 17.09
C PRO A 850 -37.85 -1.00 18.05
N ARG A 851 -38.65 -0.40 18.96
CA ARG A 851 -38.15 0.54 19.98
C ARG A 851 -37.21 -0.14 20.98
N ILE A 852 -37.46 -1.42 21.27
CA ILE A 852 -36.62 -2.20 22.19
C ILE A 852 -35.28 -2.52 21.54
N LEU A 853 -35.30 -3.08 20.33
CA LEU A 853 -34.08 -3.38 19.60
C LEU A 853 -33.24 -2.12 19.36
N ALA A 854 -33.88 -1.00 18.99
CA ALA A 854 -33.21 0.27 18.80
C ALA A 854 -32.49 0.75 20.07
N TYR A 855 -33.13 0.61 21.23
CA TYR A 855 -32.51 0.95 22.51
C TYR A 855 -31.33 0.02 22.84
N ILE A 856 -31.49 -1.30 22.67
CA ILE A 856 -30.41 -2.27 22.94
C ILE A 856 -29.18 -1.94 22.08
N LEU A 857 -29.37 -1.76 20.77
CA LEU A 857 -28.30 -1.40 19.86
C LEU A 857 -27.70 -0.02 20.22
N GLY A 858 -28.53 0.96 20.58
CA GLY A 858 -28.09 2.31 20.95
C GLY A 858 -27.29 2.36 22.25
N ALA A 859 -27.75 1.66 23.28
CA ALA A 859 -27.11 1.53 24.58
C ALA A 859 -25.81 0.76 24.48
N ILE A 860 -25.82 -0.45 23.89
CA ILE A 860 -24.60 -1.23 23.68
C ILE A 860 -23.61 -0.47 22.83
N SER A 861 -24.05 0.17 21.74
CA SER A 861 -23.19 1.02 20.92
C SER A 861 -22.51 2.09 21.80
N TYR A 862 -23.23 2.73 22.72
CA TYR A 862 -22.61 3.70 23.65
C TYR A 862 -21.61 3.04 24.60
N ASP A 863 -22.04 1.99 25.29
CA ASP A 863 -21.32 1.35 26.38
C ASP A 863 -20.07 0.57 25.89
N SER A 864 -20.07 0.14 24.63
CA SER A 864 -18.96 -0.55 23.98
C SER A 864 -18.16 0.35 23.02
N ALA A 865 -18.35 1.67 23.07
CA ALA A 865 -17.68 2.65 22.20
C ALA A 865 -17.82 2.33 20.71
N ASP A 866 -19.06 2.33 20.21
CA ASP A 866 -19.46 1.97 18.85
C ASP A 866 -19.07 0.52 18.49
N PHE A 867 -19.29 -0.43 19.43
CA PHE A 867 -18.97 -1.86 19.27
C PHE A 867 -17.48 -2.16 19.10
N THR A 868 -16.61 -1.25 19.53
CA THR A 868 -15.15 -1.45 19.44
C THR A 868 -14.55 -2.11 20.69
N ARG A 869 -15.31 -2.23 21.77
CA ARG A 869 -14.83 -2.72 23.07
C ARG A 869 -15.60 -3.93 23.60
N SER A 870 -14.88 -5.00 23.94
CA SER A 870 -15.43 -6.21 24.59
C SER A 870 -14.94 -6.42 26.04
N SER A 871 -14.02 -5.58 26.54
CA SER A 871 -13.51 -5.61 27.92
C SER A 871 -12.91 -4.25 28.28
N GLU A 872 -12.97 -3.87 29.56
CA GLU A 872 -12.21 -2.72 30.09
C GLU A 872 -10.73 -3.09 30.27
N ASN A 873 -9.86 -2.10 30.18
CA ASN A 873 -8.42 -2.28 30.29
C ASN A 873 -7.83 -2.01 31.67
N PHE A 874 -6.83 -2.82 31.99
CA PHE A 874 -5.98 -2.70 33.18
C PHE A 874 -4.48 -2.67 32.86
N SER A 875 -4.07 -2.77 31.58
CA SER A 875 -2.68 -2.66 31.15
C SER A 875 -2.35 -1.22 30.78
N TYR A 876 -1.83 -0.45 31.74
CA TYR A 876 -1.40 0.94 31.53
C TYR A 876 0.10 1.05 31.78
N SER A 877 0.84 1.69 30.88
CA SER A 877 2.30 1.80 31.02
C SER A 877 2.74 3.15 31.59
N ALA A 878 1.84 4.13 31.69
CA ALA A 878 2.10 5.43 32.28
C ALA A 878 0.88 5.94 33.04
N VAL A 879 1.12 6.71 34.10
CA VAL A 879 0.07 7.28 34.96
C VAL A 879 -0.92 8.15 34.18
N SER A 880 -0.46 8.86 33.14
CA SER A 880 -1.30 9.72 32.30
C SER A 880 -2.39 8.95 31.53
N GLN A 881 -2.20 7.65 31.34
CA GLN A 881 -3.14 6.80 30.60
C GLN A 881 -4.23 6.22 31.48
N LEU A 882 -4.02 6.22 32.81
CA LEU A 882 -5.03 5.74 33.75
C LEU A 882 -6.26 6.66 33.70
N PRO A 883 -7.45 6.11 33.39
CA PRO A 883 -8.71 6.81 33.52
C PRO A 883 -8.80 7.52 34.86
N ARG A 884 -9.37 8.73 34.84
CA ARG A 884 -9.52 9.55 36.05
C ARG A 884 -10.20 8.76 37.18
N LYS A 885 -11.25 8.00 36.86
CA LYS A 885 -11.94 7.09 37.79
C LYS A 885 -11.00 6.11 38.49
N TRP A 886 -10.03 5.52 37.78
CA TRP A 886 -9.06 4.59 38.36
C TRP A 886 -8.02 5.30 39.20
N ARG A 887 -7.56 6.49 38.79
CA ARG A 887 -6.66 7.31 39.63
C ARG A 887 -7.34 7.75 40.94
N ASP A 888 -8.59 8.19 40.87
CA ASP A 888 -9.38 8.60 42.03
C ASP A 888 -9.62 7.40 42.97
N ARG A 889 -9.87 6.20 42.42
CA ARG A 889 -10.00 4.96 43.19
C ARG A 889 -8.70 4.53 43.87
N ILE A 890 -7.58 4.59 43.17
CA ILE A 890 -6.24 4.30 43.72
C ILE A 890 -5.94 5.26 44.87
N ALA A 891 -6.20 6.55 44.71
CA ALA A 891 -6.01 7.56 45.76
C ALA A 891 -6.86 7.26 47.00
N LYS A 892 -8.13 6.88 46.81
CA LYS A 892 -9.02 6.45 47.90
C LYS A 892 -8.47 5.23 48.63
N ASN A 893 -8.13 4.17 47.91
CA ASN A 893 -7.64 2.93 48.51
C ASN A 893 -6.31 3.13 49.25
N ASN A 894 -5.43 4.01 48.73
CA ASN A 894 -4.22 4.42 49.42
C ASN A 894 -4.49 5.23 50.70
N ALA A 895 -5.52 6.08 50.72
CA ALA A 895 -5.93 6.77 51.94
C ALA A 895 -6.43 5.78 53.02
N ASP A 896 -7.15 4.73 52.61
CA ASP A 896 -7.61 3.66 53.49
C ASP A 896 -6.43 2.83 54.05
N LEU A 897 -5.42 2.52 53.21
CA LEU A 897 -4.18 1.87 53.66
C LEU A 897 -3.45 2.70 54.72
N VAL A 898 -3.30 4.01 54.49
CA VAL A 898 -2.67 4.93 55.44
C VAL A 898 -3.46 5.00 56.75
N ALA A 899 -4.79 5.08 56.68
CA ALA A 899 -5.65 5.05 57.87
C ALA A 899 -5.53 3.74 58.67
N ALA A 900 -5.21 2.63 57.99
CA ALA A 900 -4.95 1.32 58.58
C ALA A 900 -3.47 1.08 58.97
N ASN A 901 -2.62 2.11 59.01
CA ASN A 901 -1.17 2.01 59.29
C ASN A 901 -0.40 1.07 58.33
N LYS A 902 -0.85 0.93 57.08
CA LYS A 902 -0.15 0.19 56.00
C LYS A 902 0.49 1.18 55.02
N PRO A 903 1.64 0.83 54.39
CA PRO A 903 2.25 1.70 53.39
C PRO A 903 1.37 1.82 52.14
N PRO A 904 1.23 3.02 51.55
CA PRO A 904 0.49 3.20 50.30
C PRO A 904 1.24 2.53 49.14
N ILE A 905 0.50 2.10 48.12
CA ILE A 905 1.07 1.53 46.89
C ILE A 905 1.33 2.67 45.90
N ALA A 906 2.55 2.76 45.40
CA ALA A 906 2.92 3.72 44.36
C ALA A 906 2.20 3.37 43.05
N ILE A 907 1.68 4.36 42.32
CA ILE A 907 0.90 4.10 41.10
C ILE A 907 1.79 3.43 40.05
N GLU A 908 3.07 3.81 40.02
CA GLU A 908 4.10 3.31 39.12
C GLU A 908 4.28 1.79 39.24
N THR A 909 4.08 1.21 40.44
CA THR A 909 4.20 -0.24 40.64
C THR A 909 2.98 -1.01 40.16
N LEU A 910 1.87 -0.33 39.85
CA LEU A 910 0.66 -0.93 39.26
C LEU A 910 0.64 -0.84 37.73
N LEU A 911 1.57 -0.08 37.13
CA LEU A 911 1.68 0.05 35.67
C LEU A 911 2.21 -1.24 35.05
N ASN A 912 1.66 -1.66 33.90
CA ASN A 912 1.94 -2.93 33.21
C ASN A 912 1.70 -4.19 34.08
N HIS A 913 1.00 -4.04 35.20
CA HIS A 913 0.62 -5.10 36.13
C HIS A 913 -0.92 -5.18 36.20
N PRO A 914 -1.58 -5.65 35.13
CA PRO A 914 -3.02 -5.48 34.94
C PRO A 914 -3.85 -6.27 35.96
N LYS A 915 -3.35 -7.43 36.40
CA LYS A 915 -4.00 -8.24 37.42
C LYS A 915 -3.95 -7.54 38.77
N GLU A 916 -2.78 -7.03 39.13
CA GLU A 916 -2.53 -6.30 40.37
C GLU A 916 -3.33 -5.00 40.40
N LEU A 917 -3.35 -4.24 39.31
CA LEU A 917 -4.15 -3.03 39.18
C LEU A 917 -5.64 -3.34 39.30
N ALA A 918 -6.15 -4.36 38.59
CA ALA A 918 -7.56 -4.74 38.64
C ALA A 918 -7.96 -5.19 40.05
N ASN A 919 -7.16 -6.03 40.71
CA ASN A 919 -7.36 -6.42 42.10
C ASN A 919 -7.32 -5.21 43.03
N PHE A 920 -6.41 -4.26 42.79
CA PHE A 920 -6.29 -3.08 43.64
C PHE A 920 -7.43 -2.08 43.45
N VAL A 921 -8.03 -1.95 42.27
CA VAL A 921 -9.12 -0.97 42.05
C VAL A 921 -10.52 -1.57 42.16
N LEU A 922 -10.70 -2.86 41.81
CA LEU A 922 -11.98 -3.56 41.82
C LEU A 922 -12.13 -4.57 42.97
N GLY A 923 -11.03 -5.11 43.49
CA GLY A 923 -11.04 -6.15 44.54
C GLY A 923 -10.63 -5.67 45.93
N TYR A 924 -10.36 -4.38 46.11
CA TYR A 924 -10.00 -3.79 47.41
C TYR A 924 -11.16 -3.83 48.41
N GLU A 925 -10.84 -3.73 49.70
CA GLU A 925 -11.82 -3.75 50.79
C GLU A 925 -12.87 -2.64 50.61
N GLY A 926 -14.15 -2.96 50.82
CA GLY A 926 -15.26 -2.02 50.59
C GLY A 926 -15.59 -1.78 49.10
N ASN A 927 -15.20 -2.68 48.20
CA ASN A 927 -15.64 -2.61 46.81
C ASN A 927 -17.17 -2.86 46.68
N PRO A 928 -17.87 -2.16 45.77
CA PRO A 928 -19.32 -2.31 45.55
C PRO A 928 -19.65 -3.45 44.57
N PHE A 929 -18.71 -4.35 44.27
CA PHE A 929 -18.78 -5.27 43.13
C PHE A 929 -18.95 -6.74 43.55
N GLY A 930 -19.08 -7.00 44.86
CA GLY A 930 -19.11 -8.35 45.43
C GLY A 930 -17.80 -9.13 45.30
N ASN A 931 -16.71 -8.49 44.90
CA ASN A 931 -15.41 -9.14 44.74
C ASN A 931 -14.81 -9.49 46.11
N GLN A 932 -14.30 -10.71 46.25
CA GLN A 932 -13.72 -11.20 47.49
C GLN A 932 -12.34 -10.58 47.71
N THR A 933 -12.20 -9.80 48.80
CA THR A 933 -10.94 -9.17 49.18
C THR A 933 -9.82 -10.20 49.35
N GLY A 934 -8.64 -9.92 48.80
CA GLY A 934 -7.47 -10.82 48.91
C GLY A 934 -7.46 -11.99 47.93
N THR A 935 -8.42 -12.04 47.00
CA THR A 935 -8.46 -13.00 45.87
C THR A 935 -8.16 -12.29 44.55
N ASP A 936 -8.19 -13.05 43.45
CA ASP A 936 -8.02 -12.53 42.09
C ASP A 936 -9.33 -12.03 41.46
N ASP A 937 -10.39 -11.84 42.25
CA ASP A 937 -11.71 -11.46 41.77
C ASP A 937 -11.74 -10.14 41.01
N GLY A 938 -10.93 -9.15 41.41
CA GLY A 938 -10.87 -7.89 40.70
C GLY A 938 -10.40 -8.07 39.25
N TRP A 939 -9.47 -9.01 39.01
CA TRP A 939 -9.06 -9.40 37.67
C TRP A 939 -10.05 -10.35 36.99
N LEU A 940 -10.50 -11.40 37.69
CA LEU A 940 -11.37 -12.43 37.13
C LEU A 940 -12.72 -11.87 36.69
N PHE A 941 -13.29 -10.92 37.43
CA PHE A 941 -14.59 -10.29 37.16
C PHE A 941 -14.48 -8.82 36.74
N ARG A 942 -13.40 -8.46 36.05
CA ARG A 942 -13.25 -7.15 35.40
C ARG A 942 -14.35 -6.92 34.35
N PRO A 943 -14.66 -5.66 33.97
CA PRO A 943 -15.68 -5.37 32.96
C PRO A 943 -15.47 -6.13 31.64
N ARG A 944 -16.44 -6.95 31.21
CA ARG A 944 -16.41 -7.68 29.92
C ARG A 944 -17.78 -7.79 29.23
N GLY A 945 -17.77 -8.15 27.96
CA GLY A 945 -18.95 -8.35 27.13
C GLY A 945 -19.49 -7.04 26.55
N MET A 946 -20.47 -7.15 25.65
CA MET A 946 -21.12 -5.99 25.03
C MET A 946 -21.76 -5.05 26.06
N TYR A 947 -22.27 -5.62 27.16
CA TYR A 947 -22.89 -4.90 28.27
C TYR A 947 -21.88 -4.43 29.33
N GLN A 948 -20.61 -4.85 29.26
CA GLN A 948 -19.55 -4.49 30.22
C GLN A 948 -19.83 -4.90 31.69
N LEU A 949 -20.26 -6.15 31.90
CA LEU A 949 -20.50 -6.72 33.24
C LEU A 949 -19.26 -6.60 34.12
N VAL A 950 -19.43 -6.08 35.34
CA VAL A 950 -18.36 -5.79 36.30
C VAL A 950 -18.66 -6.36 37.68
N GLY A 951 -17.68 -7.04 38.26
CA GLY A 951 -17.78 -7.58 39.61
C GLY A 951 -18.38 -8.98 39.69
N ARG A 952 -17.95 -9.76 40.67
CA ARG A 952 -18.46 -11.10 40.93
C ARG A 952 -20.00 -11.14 40.97
N GLU A 953 -20.62 -10.13 41.57
CA GLU A 953 -22.08 -10.06 41.72
C GLU A 953 -22.80 -10.04 40.37
N GLN A 954 -22.40 -9.17 39.44
CA GLN A 954 -23.02 -9.11 38.11
C GLN A 954 -22.74 -10.37 37.26
N TYR A 955 -21.57 -10.98 37.42
CA TYR A 955 -21.27 -12.25 36.74
C TYR A 955 -22.11 -13.41 37.28
N GLN A 956 -22.34 -13.46 38.59
CA GLN A 956 -23.24 -14.44 39.23
C GLN A 956 -24.68 -14.25 38.76
N GLU A 957 -25.13 -12.99 38.69
CA GLU A 957 -26.46 -12.67 38.21
C GLU A 957 -26.64 -13.08 36.74
N ALA A 958 -25.71 -12.70 35.86
CA ALA A 958 -25.73 -13.08 34.45
C ALA A 958 -25.75 -14.61 34.26
N GLN A 959 -25.00 -15.35 35.07
CA GLN A 959 -25.05 -16.81 35.07
C GLN A 959 -26.44 -17.34 35.43
N SER A 960 -27.04 -16.83 36.52
CA SER A 960 -28.40 -17.23 36.94
C SER A 960 -29.41 -16.94 35.84
N GLN A 961 -29.36 -15.75 35.24
CA GLN A 961 -30.28 -15.34 34.18
C GLN A 961 -30.20 -16.26 32.95
N ILE A 962 -28.99 -16.66 32.54
CA ILE A 962 -28.80 -17.60 31.43
C ILE A 962 -29.35 -19.00 31.77
N GLN A 963 -29.14 -19.46 33.01
CA GLN A 963 -29.68 -20.74 33.49
C GLN A 963 -31.22 -20.71 33.55
N ASP A 964 -31.81 -19.59 33.97
CA ASP A 964 -33.27 -19.42 34.08
C ASP A 964 -33.98 -19.48 32.73
N ILE A 965 -33.35 -18.97 31.66
CA ILE A 965 -33.89 -19.06 30.29
C ILE A 965 -33.58 -20.40 29.60
N GLY A 966 -32.79 -21.27 30.24
CA GLY A 966 -32.41 -22.59 29.72
C GLY A 966 -31.53 -22.55 28.47
N ASP A 967 -30.80 -21.45 28.24
CA ASP A 967 -29.81 -21.33 27.16
C ASP A 967 -28.42 -21.71 27.68
N LEU A 968 -27.55 -22.24 26.80
CA LEU A 968 -26.17 -22.65 27.11
C LEU A 968 -26.11 -23.66 28.28
N GLU A 969 -26.44 -24.92 28.00
CA GLU A 969 -26.37 -25.98 29.01
C GLU A 969 -24.94 -26.07 29.61
N GLY A 970 -24.84 -26.10 30.95
CA GLY A 970 -23.56 -26.10 31.66
C GLY A 970 -22.84 -24.75 31.71
N PHE A 971 -23.52 -23.64 31.44
CA PHE A 971 -22.96 -22.29 31.55
C PHE A 971 -22.45 -21.99 32.97
N ASP A 972 -21.12 -21.83 33.07
CA ASP A 972 -20.40 -21.42 34.28
C ASP A 972 -19.51 -20.21 33.95
N LEU A 973 -20.10 -19.04 34.11
CA LEU A 973 -19.45 -17.76 33.86
C LEU A 973 -18.47 -17.38 35.00
N LEU A 974 -18.60 -18.01 36.17
CA LEU A 974 -17.70 -17.78 37.29
C LEU A 974 -16.36 -18.51 37.10
N ALA A 975 -16.40 -19.72 36.55
CA ALA A 975 -15.21 -20.46 36.17
C ALA A 975 -14.59 -19.94 34.87
N LEU A 976 -15.42 -19.50 33.90
CA LEU A 976 -14.98 -19.07 32.57
C LEU A 976 -15.47 -17.65 32.20
N PRO A 977 -15.07 -16.60 32.94
CA PRO A 977 -15.55 -15.24 32.70
C PRO A 977 -15.12 -14.65 31.34
N ASP A 978 -14.04 -15.16 30.74
CA ASP A 978 -13.57 -14.74 29.42
C ASP A 978 -14.45 -15.23 28.26
N ALA A 979 -15.46 -16.07 28.52
CA ALA A 979 -16.50 -16.43 27.54
C ALA A 979 -17.26 -15.22 26.99
N LEU A 980 -17.36 -14.13 27.75
CA LEU A 980 -17.98 -12.87 27.32
C LEU A 980 -17.22 -12.14 26.20
N ARG A 981 -16.06 -12.63 25.77
CA ARG A 981 -15.36 -12.10 24.59
C ARG A 981 -15.92 -12.64 23.28
N ASP A 982 -16.59 -13.80 23.31
CA ASP A 982 -17.31 -14.31 22.15
C ASP A 982 -18.58 -13.48 21.95
N ALA A 983 -18.77 -12.97 20.72
CA ALA A 983 -19.87 -12.07 20.41
C ALA A 983 -21.25 -12.71 20.64
N LYS A 984 -21.41 -14.03 20.42
CA LYS A 984 -22.69 -14.72 20.61
C LYS A 984 -23.02 -14.87 22.08
N ILE A 985 -22.04 -15.29 22.89
CA ILE A 985 -22.21 -15.42 24.35
C ILE A 985 -22.49 -14.04 24.96
N ALA A 986 -21.73 -13.02 24.56
CA ALA A 986 -21.93 -11.65 25.01
C ALA A 986 -23.32 -11.11 24.64
N ALA A 987 -23.82 -11.41 23.44
CA ALA A 987 -25.17 -11.03 23.01
C ALA A 987 -26.25 -11.71 23.86
N LYS A 988 -26.12 -13.03 24.12
CA LYS A 988 -27.04 -13.78 24.98
C LYS A 988 -27.14 -13.18 26.37
N VAL A 989 -25.98 -12.95 26.98
CA VAL A 989 -25.88 -12.38 28.32
C VAL A 989 -26.46 -10.97 28.35
N ALA A 990 -26.17 -10.13 27.35
CA ALA A 990 -26.76 -8.80 27.26
C ALA A 990 -28.30 -8.87 27.16
N PHE A 991 -28.84 -9.72 26.30
CA PHE A 991 -30.29 -9.89 26.13
C PHE A 991 -30.98 -10.43 27.40
N ALA A 992 -30.38 -11.42 28.05
CA ALA A 992 -30.85 -11.94 29.32
C ALA A 992 -30.89 -10.83 30.39
N HIS A 993 -29.82 -10.04 30.47
CA HIS A 993 -29.74 -8.90 31.40
C HIS A 993 -30.83 -7.86 31.12
N PHE A 994 -30.96 -7.40 29.87
CA PHE A 994 -32.00 -6.43 29.48
C PHE A 994 -33.43 -6.96 29.71
N GLY A 995 -33.65 -8.26 29.57
CA GLY A 995 -34.96 -8.88 29.71
C GLY A 995 -35.37 -9.21 31.15
N LEU A 996 -34.40 -9.49 32.02
CA LEU A 996 -34.65 -10.10 33.34
C LEU A 996 -34.17 -9.25 34.52
N HIS A 997 -33.19 -8.36 34.35
CA HIS A 997 -32.73 -7.52 35.46
C HIS A 997 -33.84 -6.54 35.91
N PRO A 998 -34.22 -6.55 37.19
CA PRO A 998 -35.31 -5.72 37.69
C PRO A 998 -34.82 -4.30 38.00
N TYR A 999 -35.37 -3.31 37.29
CA TYR A 999 -35.16 -1.89 37.59
C TYR A 999 -36.36 -1.30 38.34
N GLN A 1000 -36.22 -0.06 38.82
CA GLN A 1000 -37.36 0.66 39.39
C GLN A 1000 -38.47 0.82 38.34
N GLY A 1001 -39.55 0.04 38.51
CA GLY A 1001 -40.72 0.08 37.64
C GLY A 1001 -40.82 -1.02 36.58
N GLY A 1002 -39.94 -2.03 36.57
CA GLY A 1002 -40.01 -3.19 35.68
C GLY A 1002 -38.65 -3.56 35.08
N THR A 1003 -38.64 -4.57 34.20
CA THR A 1003 -37.44 -4.90 33.40
C THR A 1003 -37.24 -3.87 32.28
N LEU A 1004 -36.06 -3.79 31.67
CA LEU A 1004 -35.83 -2.82 30.57
C LEU A 1004 -36.80 -3.05 29.40
N PHE A 1005 -37.13 -4.31 29.10
CA PHE A 1005 -38.12 -4.64 28.07
C PHE A 1005 -39.52 -4.10 28.41
N GLU A 1006 -39.96 -4.19 29.67
CA GLU A 1006 -41.25 -3.66 30.11
C GLU A 1006 -41.26 -2.13 30.10
N LEU A 1007 -40.18 -1.50 30.57
CA LEU A 1007 -40.03 -0.05 30.61
C LEU A 1007 -40.02 0.57 29.20
N LEU A 1008 -39.41 -0.10 28.22
CA LEU A 1008 -39.36 0.35 26.83
C LEU A 1008 -40.70 0.20 26.09
N LYS A 1009 -41.58 -0.69 26.55
CA LYS A 1009 -42.95 -0.85 26.02
C LYS A 1009 -43.88 0.26 26.46
N ASP A 1010 -43.59 0.89 27.61
CA ASP A 1010 -44.40 1.98 28.13
C ASP A 1010 -44.26 3.23 27.22
N PRO A 1011 -45.30 3.62 26.48
CA PRO A 1011 -45.20 4.75 25.55
C PRO A 1011 -45.03 6.09 26.27
N SER A 1012 -45.30 6.16 27.59
CA SER A 1012 -45.07 7.36 28.39
C SER A 1012 -43.59 7.60 28.72
N LYS A 1013 -42.74 6.56 28.58
CA LYS A 1013 -41.31 6.65 28.80
C LYS A 1013 -40.58 6.78 27.47
N ASP A 1014 -39.75 7.81 27.33
CA ASP A 1014 -38.77 7.90 26.26
C ASP A 1014 -37.46 7.19 26.65
N TRP A 1015 -36.52 7.07 25.71
CA TRP A 1015 -35.25 6.39 26.00
C TRP A 1015 -34.38 7.12 27.01
N ILE A 1016 -34.58 8.43 27.20
CA ILE A 1016 -33.89 9.23 28.24
C ILE A 1016 -34.38 8.80 29.62
N ALA A 1017 -35.71 8.71 29.80
CA ALA A 1017 -36.33 8.25 31.03
C ALA A 1017 -35.94 6.80 31.33
N VAL A 1018 -35.95 5.92 30.33
CA VAL A 1018 -35.52 4.52 30.49
C VAL A 1018 -34.04 4.43 30.89
N ARG A 1019 -33.13 5.15 30.21
CA ARG A 1019 -31.70 5.15 30.59
C ARG A 1019 -31.46 5.76 31.97
N ALA A 1020 -32.32 6.66 32.44
CA ALA A 1020 -32.23 7.18 33.81
C ALA A 1020 -32.59 6.14 34.88
N LEU A 1021 -33.42 5.15 34.54
CA LEU A 1021 -33.82 4.04 35.43
C LEU A 1021 -32.81 2.88 35.41
N GLN A 1022 -31.93 2.82 34.41
CA GLN A 1022 -30.84 1.85 34.32
C GLN A 1022 -29.70 2.24 35.29
N THR A 1023 -29.79 1.80 36.55
CA THR A 1023 -28.90 2.20 37.65
C THR A 1023 -27.77 1.23 37.97
N ASP A 1024 -27.71 0.09 37.29
CA ASP A 1024 -26.71 -0.97 37.47
C ASP A 1024 -25.36 -0.66 36.79
N MET A 1025 -25.31 0.44 36.05
CA MET A 1025 -24.08 1.03 35.53
C MET A 1025 -24.02 2.52 35.91
N GLU A 1026 -22.80 3.05 36.06
CA GLU A 1026 -22.58 4.45 36.44
C GLU A 1026 -22.71 5.35 35.20
N HIS A 1027 -23.68 6.28 35.22
CA HIS A 1027 -23.98 7.15 34.07
C HIS A 1027 -24.18 8.61 34.47
N GLY A 1028 -23.55 9.53 33.74
CA GLY A 1028 -23.81 10.97 33.83
C GLY A 1028 -25.08 11.40 33.10
N LEU A 1029 -25.53 12.64 33.36
CA LEU A 1029 -26.70 13.22 32.68
C LEU A 1029 -26.55 13.27 31.14
N LEU A 1030 -25.34 13.55 30.66
CA LEU A 1030 -25.02 13.61 29.22
C LEU A 1030 -25.06 12.25 28.52
N ASP A 1031 -24.96 11.14 29.27
CA ASP A 1031 -24.95 9.80 28.71
C ASP A 1031 -26.35 9.43 28.19
N ARG A 1032 -27.39 9.90 28.89
CA ARG A 1032 -28.80 9.64 28.54
C ARG A 1032 -29.15 10.19 27.15
N GLU A 1033 -28.74 11.42 26.88
CA GLU A 1033 -28.94 12.08 25.57
C GLU A 1033 -28.18 11.37 24.45
N ARG A 1034 -26.98 10.86 24.74
CA ARG A 1034 -26.16 10.14 23.74
C ARG A 1034 -26.76 8.78 23.39
N VAL A 1035 -27.24 8.05 24.39
CA VAL A 1035 -27.96 6.79 24.17
C VAL A 1035 -29.26 7.03 23.41
N ASN A 1036 -30.01 8.08 23.75
CA ASN A 1036 -31.23 8.47 23.03
C ASN A 1036 -30.95 8.77 21.55
N ALA A 1037 -29.94 9.58 21.24
CA ALA A 1037 -29.56 9.89 19.86
C ALA A 1037 -29.16 8.64 19.05
N ARG A 1038 -28.38 7.74 19.66
CA ARG A 1038 -27.99 6.45 19.04
C ARG A 1038 -29.22 5.56 18.80
N SER A 1039 -30.10 5.47 19.79
CA SER A 1039 -31.33 4.69 19.69
C SER A 1039 -32.25 5.22 18.58
N GLN A 1040 -32.37 6.54 18.43
CA GLN A 1040 -33.18 7.17 17.38
C GLN A 1040 -32.64 6.84 15.98
N MET A 1041 -31.32 6.87 15.82
CA MET A 1041 -30.67 6.49 14.57
C MET A 1041 -30.92 5.00 14.26
N PHE A 1042 -30.75 4.09 15.23
CA PHE A 1042 -31.01 2.67 15.01
C PHE A 1042 -32.46 2.40 14.69
N PHE A 1043 -33.40 3.08 15.34
CA PHE A 1043 -34.83 2.95 15.05
C PHE A 1043 -35.14 3.32 13.60
N SER A 1044 -34.57 4.42 13.08
CA SER A 1044 -34.70 4.79 11.67
C SER A 1044 -34.10 3.74 10.73
N CYS A 1045 -32.94 3.17 11.07
CA CYS A 1045 -32.31 2.15 10.25
C CYS A 1045 -33.03 0.79 10.29
N ILE A 1046 -33.64 0.44 11.42
CA ILE A 1046 -34.48 -0.75 11.56
C ILE A 1046 -35.72 -0.62 10.68
N ASP A 1047 -36.41 0.52 10.74
CA ASP A 1047 -37.56 0.78 9.87
C ASP A 1047 -37.20 0.70 8.39
N GLU A 1048 -36.06 1.28 8.00
CA GLU A 1048 -35.54 1.22 6.64
C GLU A 1048 -35.19 -0.22 6.19
N ALA A 1049 -34.64 -1.04 7.08
CA ALA A 1049 -34.31 -2.44 6.81
C ALA A 1049 -35.55 -3.34 6.70
N LEU A 1050 -36.63 -3.03 7.44
CA LEU A 1050 -37.92 -3.73 7.38
C LEU A 1050 -38.75 -3.32 6.16
N HIS A 1051 -38.69 -2.04 5.78
CA HIS A 1051 -39.49 -1.44 4.71
C HIS A 1051 -38.60 -0.77 3.64
N PRO A 1052 -37.78 -1.53 2.90
CA PRO A 1052 -36.93 -0.95 1.87
C PRO A 1052 -37.78 -0.29 0.78
N THR A 1053 -37.60 1.01 0.57
CA THR A 1053 -38.34 1.76 -0.46
C THR A 1053 -38.02 1.23 -1.86
N GLN A 1054 -39.04 1.10 -2.74
CA GLN A 1054 -38.86 0.61 -4.13
C GLN A 1054 -37.82 1.42 -4.92
N LEU A 1055 -37.70 2.72 -4.62
CA LEU A 1055 -36.70 3.61 -5.24
C LEU A 1055 -35.26 3.18 -4.91
N LYS A 1056 -34.98 2.83 -3.64
CA LYS A 1056 -33.66 2.34 -3.20
C LYS A 1056 -33.37 0.93 -3.71
N THR A 1057 -34.39 0.07 -3.86
CA THR A 1057 -34.23 -1.27 -4.43
C THR A 1057 -33.94 -1.25 -5.94
N LEU A 1058 -34.43 -0.23 -6.65
CA LEU A 1058 -34.10 0.04 -8.06
C LEU A 1058 -32.75 0.76 -8.22
N GLN A 1059 -32.43 1.71 -7.32
CA GLN A 1059 -31.14 2.40 -7.31
C GLN A 1059 -29.97 1.47 -6.98
N SER A 1060 -30.11 0.59 -5.99
CA SER A 1060 -29.05 -0.40 -5.67
C SER A 1060 -28.76 -1.37 -6.81
N LYS A 1061 -29.78 -1.67 -7.64
CA LYS A 1061 -29.63 -2.53 -8.82
C LYS A 1061 -29.00 -1.86 -10.04
N PHE A 1062 -29.08 -0.53 -10.15
CA PHE A 1062 -28.63 0.18 -11.36
C PHE A 1062 -27.42 1.09 -11.16
N TYR A 1063 -27.18 1.61 -9.96
CA TYR A 1063 -26.20 2.68 -9.74
C TYR A 1063 -25.21 2.45 -8.59
N GLY A 1064 -25.36 1.38 -7.80
CA GLY A 1064 -24.67 1.31 -6.50
C GLY A 1064 -25.32 2.27 -5.49
N SER A 1065 -25.03 2.10 -4.20
CA SER A 1065 -25.74 2.79 -3.10
C SER A 1065 -25.38 4.28 -2.91
N GLU A 1066 -24.59 4.89 -3.81
CA GLU A 1066 -24.12 6.28 -3.69
C GLU A 1066 -24.67 7.19 -4.79
#